data_AF-A0A423X179-F1
#
_entry.id   AF-A0A423X179-F1
#
_cell.length_a   1.000
_cell.length_b   1.000
_cell.length_c   1.000
_cell.angle_alpha   90.00
_cell.angle_beta   90.00
_cell.angle_gamma   90.00
#
_symmetry.space_group_name_H-M   'P 1'
#
loop_
_entity.id
_entity.type
_entity.pdbx_description
1 polymer ?
#
loop_
_entity_poly.entity_id
_entity_poly.type
_entity_poly.pdbx_seq_one_letter_code
_entity_poly.pdbx_strand_id
1 'polypeptide(L)'
;MAQMPMISVPLKATNEIDWVHPLKHYIQYTYGDDPERYAEECATLNRLRQDMRGAGKDSTAGRDLLYRYYGQLELLDLRFPVDEQHIKISFTWFDAFTHKPTSQYSLAFEKASIIFNISAVLSCHAANQLRTEESGLKTAYHSFQASAGMFSYINENFLHAPSIDLSRDTVKTLISITLAQAQEVFLEKQVADQKKVGLLAKLASQAGTLYSQALEGVQENVTKAIFEKVWLLMAQIKANLLNSMAQYYQALADDDANAHGTAVGRLQAAENLAKEANKLASSFPSFVPPSSNLQADCGSVLAEHTKRHLATVQEKLKEFSKDNDYIYHQAVPAEASLAPVAKLPAAKPIPVAELYAGQDIQRITGPDLFSKIVPLAVTESASLYDEEKAKLVRAETERVDLANSEMAASLDYLRLPGALQVLKGGFDQDVSPDEDFRTWCDDVAGHENPRSIFDSLRTERDAIVSILDKCSQQLDMEEGVCEKMRSKYEGEWTQQPSARLTTTLRSDIRNYREALSEASKSDAQLASKLGQSQEMFDEMRSAAQHGDVDALFQRAVSNVRRKSSGVSSPVVEPNLLDADFDDSAPSVMDQIKKVEEILKKLNLIKRERNQVLKDLKEKVHNDDISQILILNKKSIANYEQQLFQQELEKFRPHQTRLLQANHKQSALMKELTMTFNNLLQDDRVRSEQSKYESIQRQRGSVVGKYKRAYQEFLDLEAGLQGARRWYAEMTETVESLEKNVESFVNNRRSEGAQLLNQIEQGRAANKSAQAALEQERLRGLMERMSMEPPSSSPVPATSSRPTPSPLNFSNTAPRYPQTNFSGQYQVPSSPPPNQAHMSQYQAAYNPSTYGRTGPTSPPPTQTSFGASAGMRPGPMSPPPTQTSFGQSSRPYSTYGNPHAPSASQSQTYVPPGFVPPPPPPGPPPLGPQQTVRYSDSNYGYPSHQSPPSQQPQSQADPWAGLNAWK
;
A
#
# COMPACT_ATOMS: atom_id res chain seq x y z
N MET A 1 -11.93 -52.25 -16.59
CA MET A 1 -12.31 -51.85 -17.96
C MET A 1 -11.46 -50.64 -18.33
N ALA A 2 -11.00 -50.50 -19.58
CA ALA A 2 -10.27 -49.29 -19.99
C ALA A 2 -11.19 -48.05 -19.86
N GLN A 3 -10.65 -46.93 -19.43
CA GLN A 3 -11.39 -45.68 -19.25
C GLN A 3 -11.45 -44.92 -20.58
N MET A 4 -12.47 -44.09 -20.81
CA MET A 4 -12.52 -43.32 -22.07
C MET A 4 -11.34 -42.33 -22.12
N PRO A 5 -10.56 -42.26 -23.20
CA PRO A 5 -9.49 -41.27 -23.32
C PRO A 5 -10.05 -39.85 -23.32
N MET A 6 -9.27 -38.91 -22.81
CA MET A 6 -9.66 -37.50 -22.61
C MET A 6 -8.66 -36.59 -23.31
N ILE A 7 -9.13 -35.44 -23.81
CA ILE A 7 -8.26 -34.41 -24.38
C ILE A 7 -7.65 -33.60 -23.24
N SER A 8 -6.33 -33.41 -23.27
CA SER A 8 -5.60 -32.54 -22.36
C SER A 8 -4.80 -31.51 -23.15
N VAL A 9 -4.78 -30.27 -22.66
CA VAL A 9 -4.19 -29.13 -23.36
C VAL A 9 -2.67 -29.12 -23.15
N PRO A 10 -1.84 -28.96 -24.20
CA PRO A 10 -0.40 -28.79 -24.03
C PRO A 10 -0.06 -27.51 -23.27
N LEU A 11 1.05 -27.52 -22.52
CA LEU A 11 1.55 -26.34 -21.81
C LEU A 11 2.32 -25.41 -22.78
N LYS A 12 2.18 -24.10 -22.60
CA LYS A 12 3.07 -23.09 -23.19
C LYS A 12 4.46 -23.20 -22.57
N ALA A 13 5.50 -23.08 -23.38
CA ALA A 13 6.88 -22.96 -22.91
C ALA A 13 7.29 -21.48 -22.75
N THR A 14 8.32 -21.20 -21.96
CA THR A 14 8.87 -19.84 -21.80
C THR A 14 10.39 -19.85 -21.61
N ASN A 15 11.03 -18.81 -22.13
CA ASN A 15 12.45 -18.54 -21.90
C ASN A 15 12.71 -18.13 -20.46
N GLU A 16 14.00 -18.06 -20.12
CA GLU A 16 14.46 -17.46 -18.87
C GLU A 16 14.43 -15.93 -18.99
N ILE A 17 14.09 -15.29 -17.88
CA ILE A 17 14.14 -13.84 -17.71
C ILE A 17 14.81 -13.55 -16.37
N ASP A 18 15.23 -12.31 -16.16
CA ASP A 18 15.68 -11.83 -14.85
C ASP A 18 14.63 -10.90 -14.23
N TRP A 19 14.08 -11.30 -13.08
CA TRP A 19 13.29 -10.42 -12.21
C TRP A 19 14.16 -9.54 -11.32
N VAL A 20 15.41 -9.93 -11.02
CA VAL A 20 16.20 -9.33 -9.93
C VAL A 20 16.74 -7.95 -10.31
N HIS A 21 17.44 -7.82 -11.44
CA HIS A 21 18.03 -6.54 -11.84
C HIS A 21 16.97 -5.44 -12.11
N PRO A 22 15.87 -5.68 -12.83
CA PRO A 22 14.86 -4.64 -13.10
C PRO A 22 14.13 -4.18 -11.84
N LEU A 23 13.77 -5.10 -10.94
CA LEU A 23 13.13 -4.74 -9.66
C LEU A 23 14.10 -3.97 -8.75
N LYS A 24 15.36 -4.43 -8.60
CA LYS A 24 16.37 -3.70 -7.81
C LYS A 24 16.64 -2.30 -8.35
N HIS A 25 16.73 -2.13 -9.68
CA HIS A 25 16.90 -0.82 -10.30
C HIS A 25 15.69 0.10 -10.04
N TYR A 26 14.47 -0.42 -10.15
CA TYR A 26 13.26 0.35 -9.84
C TYR A 26 13.18 0.75 -8.36
N ILE A 27 13.57 -0.15 -7.43
CA ILE A 27 13.65 0.16 -6.00
C ILE A 27 14.62 1.32 -5.75
N GLN A 28 15.83 1.24 -6.33
CA GLN A 28 16.84 2.28 -6.19
C GLN A 28 16.39 3.64 -6.74
N TYR A 29 15.75 3.64 -7.91
CA TYR A 29 15.44 4.86 -8.66
C TYR A 29 14.13 5.53 -8.24
N THR A 30 13.09 4.75 -7.93
CA THR A 30 11.75 5.28 -7.62
C THR A 30 11.48 5.43 -6.13
N TYR A 31 12.00 4.53 -5.27
CA TYR A 31 11.82 4.62 -3.82
C TYR A 31 13.05 5.19 -3.09
N GLY A 32 14.22 5.25 -3.74
CA GLY A 32 15.46 5.74 -3.12
C GLY A 32 16.03 4.83 -2.03
N ASP A 33 15.46 3.64 -1.84
CA ASP A 33 15.85 2.66 -0.83
C ASP A 33 16.97 1.74 -1.34
N ASP A 34 17.70 1.12 -0.41
CA ASP A 34 18.80 0.19 -0.72
C ASP A 34 18.26 -1.10 -1.35
N PRO A 35 18.59 -1.43 -2.61
CA PRO A 35 18.07 -2.62 -3.28
C PRO A 35 18.52 -3.94 -2.66
N GLU A 36 19.58 -3.95 -1.86
CA GLU A 36 20.03 -5.18 -1.19
C GLU A 36 19.11 -5.57 -0.02
N ARG A 37 18.32 -4.65 0.52
CA ARG A 37 17.27 -4.93 1.54
C ARG A 37 16.14 -5.84 1.05
N TYR A 38 16.02 -5.98 -0.27
CA TYR A 38 15.00 -6.79 -0.96
C TYR A 38 15.62 -7.89 -1.83
N ALA A 39 16.90 -8.21 -1.60
CA ALA A 39 17.62 -9.19 -2.41
C ALA A 39 17.03 -10.60 -2.32
N GLU A 40 16.59 -11.02 -1.13
CA GLU A 40 15.98 -12.34 -0.91
C GLU A 40 14.59 -12.43 -1.55
N GLU A 41 13.78 -11.38 -1.45
CA GLU A 41 12.46 -11.25 -2.05
C GLU A 41 12.54 -11.33 -3.58
N CYS A 42 13.43 -10.53 -4.19
CA CYS A 42 13.68 -10.54 -5.63
C CYS A 42 14.23 -11.89 -6.11
N ALA A 43 15.18 -12.49 -5.39
CA ALA A 43 15.71 -13.82 -5.71
C ALA A 43 14.65 -14.91 -5.57
N THR A 44 13.75 -14.81 -4.59
CA THR A 44 12.65 -15.75 -4.36
C THR A 44 11.62 -15.66 -5.48
N LEU A 45 11.20 -14.47 -5.90
CA LEU A 45 10.32 -14.30 -7.07
C LEU A 45 10.95 -14.90 -8.34
N ASN A 46 12.23 -14.59 -8.58
CA ASN A 46 12.95 -15.10 -9.75
C ASN A 46 13.01 -16.64 -9.72
N ARG A 47 13.31 -17.22 -8.56
CA ARG A 47 13.29 -18.67 -8.34
C ARG A 47 11.92 -19.29 -8.57
N LEU A 48 10.84 -18.69 -8.07
CA LEU A 48 9.48 -19.20 -8.30
C LEU A 48 9.14 -19.30 -9.80
N ARG A 49 9.64 -18.36 -10.61
CA ARG A 49 9.51 -18.44 -12.08
C ARG A 49 10.33 -19.58 -12.68
N GLN A 50 11.50 -19.89 -12.15
CA GLN A 50 12.31 -21.01 -12.65
C GLN A 50 11.72 -22.36 -12.20
N ASP A 51 11.28 -22.47 -10.94
CA ASP A 51 10.62 -23.66 -10.41
C ASP A 51 9.34 -24.00 -11.21
N MET A 52 8.53 -22.99 -11.60
CA MET A 52 7.31 -23.23 -12.41
C MET A 52 7.60 -23.59 -13.88
N ARG A 53 8.78 -23.26 -14.44
CA ARG A 53 9.23 -23.81 -15.74
C ARG A 53 9.54 -25.30 -15.66
N GLY A 54 9.92 -25.80 -14.48
CA GLY A 54 10.11 -27.21 -14.18
C GLY A 54 8.84 -27.95 -13.75
N ALA A 55 7.66 -27.32 -13.79
CA ALA A 55 6.40 -27.91 -13.32
C ALA A 55 6.03 -29.19 -14.11
N GLY A 56 6.02 -30.34 -13.42
CA GLY A 56 5.64 -31.62 -14.01
C GLY A 56 4.17 -31.63 -14.44
N LYS A 57 3.94 -31.82 -15.75
CA LYS A 57 2.66 -31.60 -16.47
C LYS A 57 1.42 -32.23 -15.83
N ASP A 58 1.59 -33.37 -15.16
CA ASP A 58 0.49 -34.20 -14.63
C ASP A 58 0.38 -34.14 -13.09
N SER A 59 1.25 -33.37 -12.44
CA SER A 59 1.47 -33.42 -11.00
C SER A 59 0.78 -32.30 -10.23
N THR A 60 0.22 -32.63 -9.06
CA THR A 60 -0.33 -31.65 -8.11
C THR A 60 0.73 -30.63 -7.68
N ALA A 61 1.99 -31.06 -7.51
CA ALA A 61 3.10 -30.17 -7.22
C ALA A 61 3.35 -29.14 -8.34
N GLY A 62 3.25 -29.54 -9.61
CA GLY A 62 3.37 -28.63 -10.76
C GLY A 62 2.25 -27.59 -10.80
N ARG A 63 1.01 -28.00 -10.51
CA ARG A 63 -0.14 -27.09 -10.31
C ARG A 63 0.14 -26.08 -9.20
N ASP A 64 0.65 -26.54 -8.07
CA ASP A 64 0.85 -25.70 -6.87
C ASP A 64 2.01 -24.71 -7.03
N LEU A 65 3.05 -25.04 -7.80
CA LEU A 65 4.09 -24.10 -8.23
C LEU A 65 3.53 -22.97 -9.10
N LEU A 66 2.65 -23.31 -10.06
CA LEU A 66 2.00 -22.32 -10.93
C LEU A 66 1.04 -21.41 -10.14
N TYR A 67 0.23 -21.97 -9.23
CA TYR A 67 -0.63 -21.20 -8.32
C TYR A 67 0.19 -20.24 -7.44
N ARG A 68 1.30 -20.72 -6.86
CA ARG A 68 2.18 -19.87 -6.04
C ARG A 68 2.77 -18.72 -6.84
N TYR A 69 3.31 -18.99 -8.02
CA TYR A 69 3.89 -17.93 -8.85
C TYR A 69 2.82 -16.92 -9.31
N TYR A 70 1.65 -17.38 -9.77
CA TYR A 70 0.56 -16.47 -10.16
C TYR A 70 0.07 -15.60 -9.00
N GLY A 71 -0.14 -16.16 -7.80
CA GLY A 71 -0.56 -15.39 -6.62
C GLY A 71 0.44 -14.30 -6.25
N GLN A 72 1.74 -14.58 -6.34
CA GLN A 72 2.79 -13.57 -6.14
C GLN A 72 2.83 -12.53 -7.27
N LEU A 73 2.48 -12.87 -8.51
CA LEU A 73 2.31 -11.89 -9.60
C LEU A 73 1.08 -10.98 -9.42
N GLU A 74 0.00 -11.45 -8.78
CA GLU A 74 -1.13 -10.57 -8.41
C GLU A 74 -0.73 -9.58 -7.30
N LEU A 75 -0.01 -10.03 -6.27
CA LEU A 75 0.50 -9.18 -5.19
C LEU A 75 1.54 -8.17 -5.71
N LEU A 76 2.42 -8.59 -6.61
CA LEU A 76 3.43 -7.73 -7.27
C LEU A 76 2.79 -6.62 -8.11
N ASP A 77 1.71 -6.90 -8.84
CA ASP A 77 0.96 -5.94 -9.68
C ASP A 77 0.31 -4.81 -8.87
N LEU A 78 0.00 -5.05 -7.59
CA LEU A 78 -0.40 -3.99 -6.66
C LEU A 78 0.75 -3.01 -6.38
N ARG A 79 2.00 -3.44 -6.49
CA ARG A 79 3.17 -2.67 -6.03
C ARG A 79 4.07 -2.12 -7.14
N PHE A 80 4.27 -2.87 -8.21
CA PHE A 80 5.25 -2.59 -9.26
C PHE A 80 4.58 -2.43 -10.64
N PRO A 81 4.71 -1.27 -11.31
CA PRO A 81 4.23 -1.10 -12.69
C PRO A 81 5.15 -1.83 -13.67
N VAL A 82 4.79 -3.06 -14.05
CA VAL A 82 5.54 -3.89 -15.00
C VAL A 82 4.95 -3.75 -16.39
N ASP A 83 5.47 -2.74 -17.10
CA ASP A 83 5.10 -2.32 -18.44
C ASP A 83 6.37 -1.90 -19.24
N GLU A 84 6.20 -1.30 -20.42
CA GLU A 84 7.32 -0.87 -21.27
C GLU A 84 7.96 0.46 -20.82
N GLN A 85 7.28 1.22 -19.96
CA GLN A 85 7.64 2.58 -19.55
C GLN A 85 8.43 2.61 -18.23
N HIS A 86 8.14 1.69 -17.31
CA HIS A 86 8.67 1.68 -15.95
C HIS A 86 9.60 0.50 -15.68
N ILE A 87 9.10 -0.74 -15.65
CA ILE A 87 9.87 -1.95 -15.29
C ILE A 87 9.87 -2.92 -16.49
N LYS A 88 10.74 -2.61 -17.45
CA LYS A 88 10.77 -3.25 -18.77
C LYS A 88 11.37 -4.66 -18.74
N ILE A 89 10.51 -5.68 -18.65
CA ILE A 89 10.89 -7.11 -18.65
C ILE A 89 10.30 -7.80 -19.88
N SER A 90 11.13 -8.46 -20.71
CA SER A 90 10.66 -9.11 -21.95
C SER A 90 10.17 -10.53 -21.71
N PHE A 91 8.87 -10.69 -21.46
CA PHE A 91 8.23 -12.00 -21.30
C PHE A 91 8.10 -12.68 -22.67
N THR A 92 8.91 -13.72 -22.91
CA THR A 92 8.86 -14.52 -24.14
C THR A 92 8.23 -15.89 -23.88
N TRP A 93 7.11 -16.14 -24.54
CA TRP A 93 6.33 -17.38 -24.46
C TRP A 93 6.20 -18.02 -25.83
N PHE A 94 6.17 -19.35 -25.87
CA PHE A 94 5.88 -20.12 -27.07
C PHE A 94 4.41 -20.56 -27.07
N ASP A 95 3.77 -20.45 -28.22
CA ASP A 95 2.40 -20.89 -28.44
C ASP A 95 2.26 -22.41 -28.19
N ALA A 96 1.24 -22.80 -27.41
CA ALA A 96 1.08 -24.16 -26.90
C ALA A 96 0.90 -25.22 -28.00
N PHE A 97 0.34 -24.82 -29.15
CA PHE A 97 0.04 -25.73 -30.26
C PHE A 97 0.96 -25.53 -31.46
N THR A 98 1.28 -24.28 -31.81
CA THR A 98 2.08 -23.94 -33.00
C THR A 98 3.56 -23.68 -32.69
N HIS A 99 3.94 -23.64 -31.41
CA HIS A 99 5.30 -23.40 -30.90
C HIS A 99 5.98 -22.12 -31.41
N LYS A 100 5.21 -21.17 -31.94
CA LYS A 100 5.71 -19.87 -32.37
C LYS A 100 6.04 -19.01 -31.14
N PRO A 101 7.22 -18.36 -31.08
CA PRO A 101 7.54 -17.43 -30.00
C PRO A 101 6.70 -16.15 -30.13
N THR A 102 6.36 -15.56 -28.99
CA THR A 102 5.73 -14.24 -28.85
C THR A 102 6.32 -13.55 -27.63
N SER A 103 6.74 -12.29 -27.78
CA SER A 103 7.44 -11.52 -26.75
C SER A 103 6.71 -10.21 -26.47
N GLN A 104 6.45 -9.89 -25.20
CA GLN A 104 5.89 -8.59 -24.79
C GLN A 104 6.47 -8.12 -23.44
N TYR A 105 6.34 -6.82 -23.18
CA TYR A 105 6.74 -6.20 -21.90
C TYR A 105 5.60 -6.13 -20.86
N SER A 106 4.41 -6.68 -21.17
CA SER A 106 3.24 -6.57 -20.29
C SER A 106 3.16 -7.73 -19.29
N LEU A 107 3.04 -7.39 -18.00
CA LEU A 107 2.72 -8.36 -16.95
C LEU A 107 1.39 -9.10 -17.19
N ALA A 108 0.44 -8.49 -17.92
CA ALA A 108 -0.80 -9.15 -18.29
C ALA A 108 -0.57 -10.36 -19.22
N PHE A 109 0.42 -10.31 -20.11
CA PHE A 109 0.76 -11.43 -20.99
C PHE A 109 1.43 -12.59 -20.24
N GLU A 110 2.30 -12.26 -19.28
CA GLU A 110 2.85 -13.24 -18.33
C GLU A 110 1.71 -13.91 -17.55
N LYS A 111 0.86 -13.12 -16.88
CA LYS A 111 -0.29 -13.61 -16.11
C LYS A 111 -1.21 -14.52 -16.93
N ALA A 112 -1.63 -14.10 -18.13
CA ALA A 112 -2.46 -14.91 -19.02
C ALA A 112 -1.80 -16.24 -19.39
N SER A 113 -0.48 -16.24 -19.62
CA SER A 113 0.28 -17.44 -19.96
C SER A 113 0.43 -18.40 -18.77
N ILE A 114 0.55 -17.89 -17.53
CA ILE A 114 0.51 -18.74 -16.33
C ILE A 114 -0.88 -19.33 -16.12
N ILE A 115 -1.96 -18.55 -16.26
CA ILE A 115 -3.35 -19.05 -16.14
C ILE A 115 -3.62 -20.11 -17.22
N PHE A 116 -3.10 -19.94 -18.44
CA PHE A 116 -3.19 -20.98 -19.47
C PHE A 116 -2.47 -22.25 -19.05
N ASN A 117 -1.26 -22.17 -18.49
CA ASN A 117 -0.53 -23.34 -18.00
C ASN A 117 -1.19 -24.00 -16.78
N ILE A 118 -1.81 -23.24 -15.88
CA ILE A 118 -2.67 -23.77 -14.81
C ILE A 118 -3.82 -24.58 -15.42
N SER A 119 -4.52 -24.00 -16.40
CA SER A 119 -5.63 -24.65 -17.11
C SER A 119 -5.20 -25.93 -17.82
N ALA A 120 -4.01 -25.90 -18.45
CA ALA A 120 -3.39 -27.03 -19.12
C ALA A 120 -3.04 -28.16 -18.14
N VAL A 121 -2.29 -27.87 -17.08
CA VAL A 121 -1.94 -28.85 -16.02
C VAL A 121 -3.19 -29.44 -15.37
N LEU A 122 -4.22 -28.64 -15.08
CA LEU A 122 -5.50 -29.14 -14.58
C LEU A 122 -6.17 -30.13 -15.57
N SER A 123 -6.11 -29.86 -16.88
CA SER A 123 -6.65 -30.77 -17.90
C SER A 123 -5.83 -32.06 -18.07
N CYS A 124 -4.50 -31.98 -18.00
CA CYS A 124 -3.59 -33.15 -18.01
C CYS A 124 -3.81 -34.02 -16.77
N HIS A 125 -3.79 -33.40 -15.59
CA HIS A 125 -4.04 -34.06 -14.32
C HIS A 125 -5.41 -34.75 -14.29
N ALA A 126 -6.46 -34.10 -14.82
CA ALA A 126 -7.80 -34.67 -14.93
C ALA A 126 -7.88 -35.85 -15.91
N ALA A 127 -7.26 -35.73 -17.09
CA ALA A 127 -7.23 -36.78 -18.11
C ALA A 127 -6.48 -38.04 -17.63
N ASN A 128 -5.43 -37.85 -16.83
CA ASN A 128 -4.57 -38.91 -16.30
C ASN A 128 -5.00 -39.44 -14.91
N GLN A 129 -6.15 -39.02 -14.35
CA GLN A 129 -6.70 -39.65 -13.15
C GLN A 129 -7.20 -41.07 -13.42
N LEU A 130 -7.07 -41.95 -12.42
CA LEU A 130 -7.63 -43.30 -12.45
C LEU A 130 -9.14 -43.28 -12.12
N ARG A 131 -9.98 -43.03 -13.12
CA ARG A 131 -11.45 -42.88 -13.00
C ARG A 131 -12.23 -44.20 -12.78
N THR A 132 -11.55 -45.29 -12.43
CA THR A 132 -12.18 -46.49 -11.84
C THR A 132 -12.38 -46.38 -10.33
N GLU A 133 -11.80 -45.36 -9.68
CA GLU A 133 -12.01 -45.05 -8.26
C GLU A 133 -12.84 -43.77 -8.10
N GLU A 134 -13.66 -43.69 -7.04
CA GLU A 134 -14.47 -42.50 -6.76
C GLU A 134 -13.60 -41.26 -6.46
N SER A 135 -12.43 -41.47 -5.84
CA SER A 135 -11.35 -40.49 -5.65
C SER A 135 -10.88 -39.88 -6.98
N GLY A 136 -10.55 -40.71 -7.96
CA GLY A 136 -10.12 -40.31 -9.30
C GLY A 136 -11.23 -39.61 -10.08
N LEU A 137 -12.46 -40.11 -10.00
CA LEU A 137 -13.65 -39.46 -10.58
C LEU A 137 -13.88 -38.06 -9.99
N LYS A 138 -13.81 -37.90 -8.65
CA LYS A 138 -13.96 -36.58 -8.00
C LYS A 138 -12.88 -35.61 -8.42
N THR A 139 -11.62 -36.06 -8.42
CA THR A 139 -10.46 -35.24 -8.80
C THR A 139 -10.52 -34.82 -10.28
N ALA A 140 -10.86 -35.73 -11.20
CA ALA A 140 -11.01 -35.42 -12.62
C ALA A 140 -12.15 -34.43 -12.87
N TYR A 141 -13.32 -34.65 -12.26
CA TYR A 141 -14.49 -33.78 -12.39
C TYR A 141 -14.18 -32.34 -11.99
N HIS A 142 -13.72 -32.11 -10.76
CA HIS A 142 -13.37 -30.76 -10.29
C HIS A 142 -12.20 -30.14 -11.07
N SER A 143 -11.21 -30.93 -11.48
CA SER A 143 -10.05 -30.42 -12.24
C SER A 143 -10.44 -29.96 -13.65
N PHE A 144 -11.34 -30.66 -14.35
CA PHE A 144 -11.88 -30.16 -15.62
C PHE A 144 -12.76 -28.91 -15.44
N GLN A 145 -13.58 -28.83 -14.38
CA GLN A 145 -14.35 -27.62 -14.07
C GLN A 145 -13.47 -26.40 -13.73
N ALA A 146 -12.36 -26.62 -13.02
CA ALA A 146 -11.39 -25.58 -12.67
C ALA A 146 -10.58 -25.14 -13.91
N SER A 147 -10.20 -26.08 -14.78
CA SER A 147 -9.58 -25.81 -16.08
C SER A 147 -10.49 -24.92 -16.96
N ALA A 148 -11.77 -25.29 -17.08
CA ALA A 148 -12.77 -24.49 -17.79
C ALA A 148 -12.93 -23.08 -17.18
N GLY A 149 -12.93 -22.97 -15.85
CA GLY A 149 -13.02 -21.68 -15.14
C GLY A 149 -11.84 -20.75 -15.36
N MET A 150 -10.62 -21.30 -15.36
CA MET A 150 -9.39 -20.57 -15.65
C MET A 150 -9.34 -20.11 -17.12
N PHE A 151 -9.77 -20.94 -18.08
CA PHE A 151 -9.93 -20.53 -19.49
C PHE A 151 -11.03 -19.47 -19.67
N SER A 152 -12.17 -19.57 -18.97
CA SER A 152 -13.22 -18.52 -18.96
C SER A 152 -12.64 -17.16 -18.55
N TYR A 153 -11.89 -17.13 -17.45
CA TYR A 153 -11.25 -15.92 -16.96
C TYR A 153 -10.26 -15.30 -17.97
N ILE A 154 -9.51 -16.11 -18.73
CA ILE A 154 -8.68 -15.62 -19.84
C ILE A 154 -9.54 -14.92 -20.91
N ASN A 155 -10.60 -15.58 -21.38
CA ASN A 155 -11.46 -15.08 -22.47
C ASN A 155 -12.29 -13.83 -22.10
N GLU A 156 -12.48 -13.59 -20.81
CA GLU A 156 -13.21 -12.44 -20.25
C GLU A 156 -12.28 -11.25 -19.97
N ASN A 157 -11.07 -11.48 -19.43
CA ASN A 157 -10.20 -10.41 -18.91
C ASN A 157 -9.06 -10.01 -19.87
N PHE A 158 -8.62 -10.89 -20.78
CA PHE A 158 -7.45 -10.69 -21.63
C PHE A 158 -7.85 -10.56 -23.11
N LEU A 159 -8.68 -9.57 -23.41
CA LEU A 159 -9.32 -9.38 -24.73
C LEU A 159 -8.33 -9.16 -25.89
N HIS A 160 -7.15 -8.61 -25.62
CA HIS A 160 -6.10 -8.34 -26.61
C HIS A 160 -5.07 -9.48 -26.67
N ALA A 161 -5.54 -10.67 -27.08
CA ALA A 161 -4.73 -11.88 -27.17
C ALA A 161 -3.53 -11.72 -28.14
N PRO A 162 -2.27 -11.91 -27.68
CA PRO A 162 -1.08 -11.71 -28.50
C PRO A 162 -0.54 -12.99 -29.17
N SER A 163 -0.96 -14.17 -28.71
CA SER A 163 -0.67 -15.48 -29.31
C SER A 163 -1.96 -16.23 -29.65
N ILE A 164 -1.88 -17.23 -30.52
CA ILE A 164 -3.05 -17.88 -31.11
C ILE A 164 -3.77 -18.76 -30.07
N ASP A 165 -3.01 -19.46 -29.23
CA ASP A 165 -3.53 -20.24 -28.10
C ASP A 165 -4.33 -19.41 -27.07
N LEU A 166 -4.00 -18.13 -26.90
CA LEU A 166 -4.73 -17.17 -26.04
C LEU A 166 -5.90 -16.49 -26.77
N SER A 167 -6.08 -16.70 -28.08
CA SER A 167 -7.16 -16.06 -28.84
C SER A 167 -8.54 -16.53 -28.37
N ARG A 168 -9.51 -15.60 -28.37
CA ARG A 168 -10.85 -15.82 -27.81
C ARG A 168 -11.55 -17.04 -28.38
N ASP A 169 -11.40 -17.31 -29.68
CA ASP A 169 -12.04 -18.46 -30.34
C ASP A 169 -11.38 -19.79 -29.97
N THR A 170 -10.04 -19.80 -29.85
CA THR A 170 -9.29 -20.97 -29.38
C THR A 170 -9.63 -21.27 -27.92
N VAL A 171 -9.54 -20.28 -27.04
CA VAL A 171 -9.87 -20.41 -25.61
C VAL A 171 -11.33 -20.81 -25.40
N LYS A 172 -12.28 -20.21 -26.12
CA LYS A 172 -13.70 -20.61 -26.13
C LYS A 172 -13.89 -22.08 -26.52
N THR A 173 -13.10 -22.58 -27.48
CA THR A 173 -13.11 -23.99 -27.87
C THR A 173 -12.58 -24.89 -26.75
N LEU A 174 -11.51 -24.48 -26.05
CA LEU A 174 -10.96 -25.21 -24.90
C LEU A 174 -11.93 -25.26 -23.71
N ILE A 175 -12.68 -24.18 -23.43
CA ILE A 175 -13.77 -24.16 -22.44
C ILE A 175 -14.83 -25.21 -22.79
N SER A 176 -15.29 -25.25 -24.06
CA SER A 176 -16.30 -26.21 -24.50
C SER A 176 -15.83 -27.66 -24.37
N ILE A 177 -14.58 -27.97 -24.73
CA ILE A 177 -13.99 -29.31 -24.58
C ILE A 177 -13.90 -29.72 -23.09
N THR A 178 -13.35 -28.84 -22.24
CA THR A 178 -13.15 -29.15 -20.81
C THR A 178 -14.47 -29.29 -20.05
N LEU A 179 -15.50 -28.50 -20.38
CA LEU A 179 -16.85 -28.69 -19.84
C LEU A 179 -17.52 -29.97 -20.33
N ALA A 180 -17.35 -30.34 -21.61
CA ALA A 180 -17.86 -31.60 -22.14
C ALA A 180 -17.25 -32.80 -21.39
N GLN A 181 -15.95 -32.74 -21.10
CA GLN A 181 -15.23 -33.77 -20.32
C GLN A 181 -15.63 -33.80 -18.85
N ALA A 182 -15.85 -32.66 -18.20
CA ALA A 182 -16.41 -32.62 -16.84
C ALA A 182 -17.81 -33.27 -16.79
N GLN A 183 -18.68 -32.99 -17.76
CA GLN A 183 -20.00 -33.59 -17.86
C GLN A 183 -19.93 -35.11 -18.17
N GLU A 184 -18.97 -35.55 -18.98
CA GLU A 184 -18.72 -36.97 -19.27
C GLU A 184 -18.23 -37.73 -18.03
N VAL A 185 -17.28 -37.19 -17.27
CA VAL A 185 -16.80 -37.79 -16.00
C VAL A 185 -17.93 -37.87 -14.97
N PHE A 186 -18.81 -36.87 -14.91
CA PHE A 186 -20.00 -36.95 -14.05
C PHE A 186 -20.98 -38.05 -14.51
N LEU A 187 -21.16 -38.24 -15.83
CA LEU A 187 -21.93 -39.36 -16.38
C LEU A 187 -21.28 -40.71 -16.06
N GLU A 188 -19.96 -40.87 -16.24
CA GLU A 188 -19.22 -42.09 -15.86
C GLU A 188 -19.52 -42.47 -14.40
N LYS A 189 -19.48 -41.50 -13.48
CA LYS A 189 -19.88 -41.73 -12.08
C LYS A 189 -21.35 -42.17 -11.99
N GLN A 190 -22.30 -41.45 -12.58
CA GLN A 190 -23.73 -41.75 -12.38
C GLN A 190 -24.14 -43.11 -13.00
N VAL A 191 -23.42 -43.59 -14.02
CA VAL A 191 -23.53 -44.96 -14.55
C VAL A 191 -22.98 -45.98 -13.55
N ALA A 192 -21.82 -45.74 -12.95
CA ALA A 192 -21.23 -46.61 -11.91
C ALA A 192 -22.10 -46.69 -10.64
N ASP A 193 -22.68 -45.54 -10.23
CA ASP A 193 -23.65 -45.40 -9.15
C ASP A 193 -25.02 -46.10 -9.44
N GLN A 194 -25.21 -46.68 -10.63
CA GLN A 194 -26.46 -47.29 -11.11
C GLN A 194 -27.72 -46.39 -10.93
N LYS A 195 -27.61 -45.10 -11.24
CA LYS A 195 -28.78 -44.20 -11.17
C LYS A 195 -29.84 -44.55 -12.22
N LYS A 196 -31.09 -44.14 -11.97
CA LYS A 196 -32.24 -44.33 -12.86
C LYS A 196 -31.93 -43.91 -14.31
N VAL A 197 -32.29 -44.73 -15.29
CA VAL A 197 -31.99 -44.53 -16.71
C VAL A 197 -32.45 -43.16 -17.24
N GLY A 198 -33.63 -42.68 -16.83
CA GLY A 198 -34.14 -41.35 -17.19
C GLY A 198 -33.37 -40.14 -16.59
N LEU A 199 -32.39 -40.37 -15.69
CA LEU A 199 -31.39 -39.37 -15.28
C LEU A 199 -30.14 -39.47 -16.17
N LEU A 200 -29.65 -40.70 -16.42
CA LEU A 200 -28.49 -40.97 -17.27
C LEU A 200 -28.70 -40.44 -18.69
N ALA A 201 -29.91 -40.62 -19.25
CA ALA A 201 -30.32 -40.05 -20.53
C ALA A 201 -30.08 -38.53 -20.61
N LYS A 202 -30.43 -37.79 -19.54
CA LYS A 202 -30.35 -36.33 -19.51
C LYS A 202 -28.93 -35.81 -19.33
N LEU A 203 -28.13 -36.53 -18.56
CA LEU A 203 -26.70 -36.26 -18.38
C LEU A 203 -25.91 -36.54 -19.66
N ALA A 204 -26.20 -37.65 -20.35
CA ALA A 204 -25.63 -38.02 -21.63
C ALA A 204 -26.05 -37.07 -22.76
N SER A 205 -27.32 -36.65 -22.80
CA SER A 205 -27.81 -35.67 -23.79
C SER A 205 -27.08 -34.34 -23.66
N GLN A 206 -26.80 -33.89 -22.44
CA GLN A 206 -25.97 -32.71 -22.21
C GLN A 206 -24.51 -32.93 -22.62
N ALA A 207 -23.91 -34.07 -22.28
CA ALA A 207 -22.51 -34.38 -22.65
C ALA A 207 -22.32 -34.41 -24.18
N GLY A 208 -23.21 -35.11 -24.88
CA GLY A 208 -23.26 -35.14 -26.35
C GLY A 208 -23.51 -33.76 -26.96
N THR A 209 -24.38 -32.95 -26.35
CA THR A 209 -24.62 -31.55 -26.77
C THR A 209 -23.37 -30.68 -26.65
N LEU A 210 -22.66 -30.74 -25.52
CA LEU A 210 -21.44 -29.94 -25.29
C LEU A 210 -20.34 -30.32 -26.29
N TYR A 211 -20.16 -31.61 -26.58
CA TYR A 211 -19.25 -32.05 -27.64
C TYR A 211 -19.70 -31.57 -29.02
N SER A 212 -20.99 -31.70 -29.38
CA SER A 212 -21.52 -31.17 -30.64
C SER A 212 -21.33 -29.64 -30.79
N GLN A 213 -21.43 -28.88 -29.70
CA GLN A 213 -21.15 -27.44 -29.68
C GLN A 213 -19.65 -27.12 -29.80
N ALA A 214 -18.76 -27.99 -29.31
CA ALA A 214 -17.32 -27.85 -29.49
C ALA A 214 -16.86 -28.13 -30.94
N LEU A 215 -17.61 -28.94 -31.71
CA LEU A 215 -17.19 -29.39 -33.05
C LEU A 215 -16.90 -28.24 -34.03
N GLU A 216 -17.67 -27.16 -34.02
CA GLU A 216 -17.48 -26.02 -34.91
C GLU A 216 -16.12 -25.34 -34.65
N GLY A 217 -15.84 -24.99 -33.39
CA GLY A 217 -14.56 -24.41 -32.99
C GLY A 217 -13.37 -25.35 -33.19
N VAL A 218 -13.54 -26.66 -32.93
CA VAL A 218 -12.47 -27.65 -33.18
C VAL A 218 -12.20 -27.79 -34.68
N GLN A 219 -13.25 -27.86 -35.52
CA GLN A 219 -13.12 -27.92 -36.97
C GLN A 219 -12.44 -26.67 -37.52
N GLU A 220 -12.77 -25.48 -37.02
CA GLU A 220 -12.13 -24.23 -37.44
C GLU A 220 -10.65 -24.18 -37.04
N ASN A 221 -10.31 -24.58 -35.80
CA ASN A 221 -8.92 -24.64 -35.33
C ASN A 221 -8.09 -25.69 -36.08
N VAL A 222 -8.67 -26.83 -36.48
CA VAL A 222 -8.00 -27.80 -37.37
C VAL A 222 -7.80 -27.22 -38.78
N THR A 223 -8.80 -26.52 -39.34
CA THR A 223 -8.69 -25.87 -40.67
C THR A 223 -7.62 -24.75 -40.66
N LYS A 224 -7.46 -24.03 -39.55
CA LYS A 224 -6.40 -23.04 -39.32
C LYS A 224 -5.01 -23.66 -39.02
N ALA A 225 -4.90 -25.00 -39.00
CA ALA A 225 -3.70 -25.74 -38.59
C ALA A 225 -3.18 -25.37 -37.19
N ILE A 226 -4.10 -25.08 -36.27
CA ILE A 226 -3.84 -24.83 -34.84
C ILE A 226 -3.97 -26.16 -34.07
N PHE A 227 -5.05 -26.91 -34.30
CA PHE A 227 -5.27 -28.21 -33.65
C PHE A 227 -4.93 -29.37 -34.58
N GLU A 228 -4.45 -30.47 -33.99
CA GLU A 228 -4.24 -31.74 -34.68
C GLU A 228 -5.57 -32.39 -35.05
N LYS A 229 -5.66 -32.97 -36.26
CA LYS A 229 -6.90 -33.57 -36.79
C LYS A 229 -7.50 -34.67 -35.89
N VAL A 230 -6.68 -35.32 -35.07
CA VAL A 230 -7.13 -36.33 -34.08
C VAL A 230 -8.05 -35.76 -32.99
N TRP A 231 -7.94 -34.47 -32.63
CA TRP A 231 -8.88 -33.83 -31.71
C TRP A 231 -10.29 -33.74 -32.30
N LEU A 232 -10.40 -33.39 -33.58
CA LEU A 232 -11.68 -33.36 -34.30
C LEU A 232 -12.29 -34.76 -34.37
N LEU A 233 -11.51 -35.78 -34.72
CA LEU A 233 -12.00 -37.16 -34.75
C LEU A 233 -12.48 -37.63 -33.37
N MET A 234 -11.71 -37.38 -32.29
CA MET A 234 -12.12 -37.75 -30.93
C MET A 234 -13.41 -37.02 -30.51
N ALA A 235 -13.52 -35.71 -30.79
CA ALA A 235 -14.72 -34.95 -30.48
C ALA A 235 -15.95 -35.42 -31.28
N GLN A 236 -15.77 -35.79 -32.56
CA GLN A 236 -16.85 -36.36 -33.39
C GLN A 236 -17.29 -37.75 -32.90
N ILE A 237 -16.34 -38.61 -32.52
CA ILE A 237 -16.63 -39.93 -31.94
C ILE A 237 -17.42 -39.78 -30.64
N LYS A 238 -16.94 -38.93 -29.72
CA LYS A 238 -17.61 -38.67 -28.43
C LYS A 238 -18.98 -38.02 -28.59
N ALA A 239 -19.14 -37.05 -29.51
CA ALA A 239 -20.43 -36.45 -29.81
C ALA A 239 -21.46 -37.51 -30.25
N ASN A 240 -21.11 -38.37 -31.20
CA ASN A 240 -22.02 -39.42 -31.67
C ASN A 240 -22.27 -40.50 -30.59
N LEU A 241 -21.24 -40.92 -29.87
CA LEU A 241 -21.34 -41.92 -28.80
C LEU A 241 -22.24 -41.43 -27.66
N LEU A 242 -22.04 -40.22 -27.15
CA LEU A 242 -22.81 -39.70 -26.01
C LEU A 242 -24.26 -39.35 -26.38
N ASN A 243 -24.52 -38.89 -27.61
CA ASN A 243 -25.89 -38.75 -28.12
C ASN A 243 -26.56 -40.12 -28.35
N SER A 244 -25.82 -41.16 -28.77
CA SER A 244 -26.32 -42.54 -28.82
C SER A 244 -26.68 -43.06 -27.42
N MET A 245 -25.79 -42.88 -26.43
CA MET A 245 -26.05 -43.22 -25.03
C MET A 245 -27.28 -42.48 -24.47
N ALA A 246 -27.49 -41.21 -24.85
CA ALA A 246 -28.67 -40.46 -24.46
C ALA A 246 -29.99 -41.06 -24.98
N GLN A 247 -30.03 -41.43 -26.27
CA GLN A 247 -31.20 -42.10 -26.85
C GLN A 247 -31.39 -43.51 -26.30
N TYR A 248 -30.31 -44.27 -26.06
CA TYR A 248 -30.34 -45.59 -25.44
C TYR A 248 -30.94 -45.55 -24.02
N TYR A 249 -30.42 -44.68 -23.14
CA TYR A 249 -30.98 -44.56 -21.79
C TYR A 249 -32.41 -43.98 -21.77
N GLN A 250 -32.76 -43.12 -22.74
CA GLN A 250 -34.15 -42.65 -22.86
C GLN A 250 -35.07 -43.75 -23.39
N ALA A 251 -34.59 -44.65 -24.27
CA ALA A 251 -35.38 -45.80 -24.71
C ALA A 251 -35.72 -46.74 -23.55
N LEU A 252 -34.76 -47.03 -22.66
CA LEU A 252 -35.02 -47.80 -21.44
C LEU A 252 -36.03 -47.08 -20.52
N ALA A 253 -35.95 -45.74 -20.42
CA ALA A 253 -36.90 -44.95 -19.63
C ALA A 253 -38.31 -44.86 -20.24
N ASP A 254 -38.42 -44.94 -21.57
CA ASP A 254 -39.69 -44.98 -22.29
C ASP A 254 -40.30 -46.40 -22.23
N ASP A 255 -39.48 -47.45 -22.17
CA ASP A 255 -39.89 -48.84 -21.96
C ASP A 255 -40.41 -49.07 -20.52
N ASP A 256 -39.69 -48.57 -19.50
CA ASP A 256 -40.15 -48.43 -18.11
C ASP A 256 -41.53 -47.72 -18.01
N ALA A 257 -41.83 -46.84 -18.97
CA ALA A 257 -43.08 -46.08 -19.06
C ALA A 257 -44.17 -46.76 -19.92
N ASN A 258 -43.95 -48.00 -20.38
CA ASN A 258 -44.83 -48.77 -21.27
C ASN A 258 -45.01 -48.17 -22.68
N ALA A 259 -44.07 -47.33 -23.13
CA ALA A 259 -44.05 -46.71 -24.47
C ALA A 259 -43.11 -47.47 -25.42
N HIS A 260 -43.22 -48.80 -25.45
CA HIS A 260 -42.37 -49.74 -26.18
C HIS A 260 -42.14 -49.37 -27.66
N GLY A 261 -43.15 -48.87 -28.36
CA GLY A 261 -43.02 -48.40 -29.75
C GLY A 261 -42.03 -47.23 -29.88
N THR A 262 -42.12 -46.26 -28.97
CA THR A 262 -41.18 -45.13 -28.87
C THR A 262 -39.79 -45.58 -28.45
N ALA A 263 -39.68 -46.55 -27.54
CA ALA A 263 -38.41 -47.15 -27.13
C ALA A 263 -37.67 -47.81 -28.31
N VAL A 264 -38.37 -48.59 -29.14
CA VAL A 264 -37.80 -49.14 -30.38
C VAL A 264 -37.33 -48.04 -31.33
N GLY A 265 -38.12 -46.99 -31.55
CA GLY A 265 -37.74 -45.85 -32.39
C GLY A 265 -36.48 -45.12 -31.89
N ARG A 266 -36.34 -44.95 -30.56
CA ARG A 266 -35.12 -44.40 -29.96
C ARG A 266 -33.91 -45.33 -30.05
N LEU A 267 -34.10 -46.64 -29.96
CA LEU A 267 -33.00 -47.60 -30.13
C LEU A 267 -32.51 -47.64 -31.59
N GLN A 268 -33.38 -47.44 -32.58
CA GLN A 268 -32.96 -47.27 -33.98
C GLN A 268 -32.11 -46.01 -34.16
N ALA A 269 -32.52 -44.87 -33.60
CA ALA A 269 -31.74 -43.63 -33.59
C ALA A 269 -30.39 -43.79 -32.85
N ALA A 270 -30.39 -44.49 -31.70
CA ALA A 270 -29.19 -44.82 -30.96
C ALA A 270 -28.23 -45.71 -31.77
N GLU A 271 -28.75 -46.69 -32.51
CA GLU A 271 -27.96 -47.60 -33.35
C GLU A 271 -27.30 -46.86 -34.52
N ASN A 272 -28.03 -45.94 -35.18
CA ASN A 272 -27.50 -45.07 -36.24
C ASN A 272 -26.30 -44.25 -35.74
N LEU A 273 -26.44 -43.59 -34.60
CA LEU A 273 -25.38 -42.79 -33.97
C LEU A 273 -24.20 -43.67 -33.50
N ALA A 274 -24.47 -44.87 -32.97
CA ALA A 274 -23.42 -45.81 -32.56
C ALA A 274 -22.64 -46.38 -33.75
N LYS A 275 -23.30 -46.64 -34.89
CA LYS A 275 -22.67 -47.06 -36.14
C LYS A 275 -21.70 -46.00 -36.64
N GLU A 276 -22.10 -44.73 -36.68
CA GLU A 276 -21.23 -43.64 -37.13
C GLU A 276 -20.07 -43.39 -36.15
N ALA A 277 -20.32 -43.39 -34.84
CA ALA A 277 -19.26 -43.32 -33.82
C ALA A 277 -18.22 -44.44 -34.01
N ASN A 278 -18.67 -45.68 -34.22
CA ASN A 278 -17.79 -46.84 -34.40
C ASN A 278 -17.04 -46.82 -35.74
N LYS A 279 -17.66 -46.32 -36.81
CA LYS A 279 -17.04 -46.08 -38.12
C LYS A 279 -15.93 -45.04 -38.01
N LEU A 280 -16.18 -43.92 -37.32
CA LEU A 280 -15.17 -42.88 -37.07
C LEU A 280 -14.03 -43.41 -36.19
N ALA A 281 -14.32 -44.14 -35.11
CA ALA A 281 -13.30 -44.76 -34.25
C ALA A 281 -12.45 -45.80 -35.00
N SER A 282 -13.06 -46.59 -35.90
CA SER A 282 -12.34 -47.52 -36.77
C SER A 282 -11.46 -46.82 -37.82
N SER A 283 -11.66 -45.53 -38.06
CA SER A 283 -10.84 -44.68 -38.94
C SER A 283 -9.81 -43.82 -38.18
N PHE A 284 -9.75 -43.94 -36.86
CA PHE A 284 -8.79 -43.21 -36.02
C PHE A 284 -7.36 -43.74 -36.28
N PRO A 285 -6.34 -42.88 -36.44
CA PRO A 285 -5.01 -43.33 -36.83
C PRO A 285 -4.31 -44.11 -35.71
N SER A 286 -3.70 -45.24 -36.06
CA SER A 286 -2.99 -46.13 -35.12
C SER A 286 -1.70 -45.53 -34.53
N PHE A 287 -1.20 -44.43 -35.11
CA PHE A 287 -0.14 -43.62 -34.53
C PHE A 287 -0.67 -42.19 -34.38
N VAL A 288 -0.54 -41.64 -33.18
CA VAL A 288 -1.12 -40.36 -32.79
C VAL A 288 0.01 -39.32 -32.68
N PRO A 289 -0.10 -38.13 -33.32
CA PRO A 289 0.96 -37.12 -33.27
C PRO A 289 1.28 -36.70 -31.82
N PRO A 290 2.56 -36.68 -31.38
CA PRO A 290 2.92 -36.24 -30.02
C PRO A 290 2.49 -34.81 -29.70
N SER A 291 2.42 -33.95 -30.72
CA SER A 291 1.84 -32.59 -30.71
C SER A 291 0.39 -32.54 -30.23
N SER A 292 -0.38 -33.61 -30.40
CA SER A 292 -1.79 -33.66 -29.98
C SER A 292 -1.99 -33.84 -28.47
N ASN A 293 -0.93 -34.16 -27.72
CA ASN A 293 -0.96 -34.37 -26.26
C ASN A 293 -1.95 -35.49 -25.80
N LEU A 294 -2.28 -36.43 -26.70
CA LEU A 294 -3.15 -37.59 -26.41
C LEU A 294 -2.35 -38.86 -26.04
N GLN A 295 -2.99 -39.77 -25.30
CA GLN A 295 -2.42 -41.09 -24.96
C GLN A 295 -2.31 -41.99 -26.20
N ALA A 296 -1.23 -42.78 -26.31
CA ALA A 296 -0.87 -43.51 -27.53
C ALA A 296 -1.85 -44.64 -27.91
N ASP A 297 -2.58 -45.19 -26.93
CA ASP A 297 -3.59 -46.24 -27.08
C ASP A 297 -5.01 -45.69 -27.32
N CYS A 298 -5.22 -44.36 -27.31
CA CYS A 298 -6.56 -43.79 -27.34
C CYS A 298 -7.43 -44.27 -28.52
N GLY A 299 -6.84 -44.53 -29.69
CA GLY A 299 -7.55 -45.06 -30.86
C GLY A 299 -8.12 -46.47 -30.65
N SER A 300 -7.37 -47.38 -30.02
CA SER A 300 -7.86 -48.74 -29.74
C SER A 300 -8.92 -48.75 -28.64
N VAL A 301 -8.74 -47.92 -27.61
CA VAL A 301 -9.70 -47.77 -26.51
C VAL A 301 -11.03 -47.15 -27.00
N LEU A 302 -10.97 -46.12 -27.86
CA LEU A 302 -12.17 -45.57 -28.51
C LEU A 302 -12.91 -46.66 -29.31
N ALA A 303 -12.20 -47.43 -30.14
CA ALA A 303 -12.80 -48.48 -30.97
C ALA A 303 -13.38 -49.64 -30.15
N GLU A 304 -12.77 -50.01 -29.01
CA GLU A 304 -13.33 -51.00 -28.09
C GLU A 304 -14.67 -50.52 -27.49
N HIS A 305 -14.70 -49.28 -27.01
CA HIS A 305 -15.91 -48.70 -26.39
C HIS A 305 -17.05 -48.49 -27.39
N THR A 306 -16.79 -47.92 -28.57
CA THR A 306 -17.83 -47.74 -29.58
C THR A 306 -18.40 -49.07 -30.06
N LYS A 307 -17.55 -50.10 -30.20
CA LYS A 307 -17.97 -51.44 -30.59
C LYS A 307 -18.79 -52.13 -29.50
N ARG A 308 -18.40 -51.98 -28.23
CA ARG A 308 -19.15 -52.49 -27.08
C ARG A 308 -20.53 -51.84 -27.00
N HIS A 309 -20.60 -50.50 -27.05
CA HIS A 309 -21.86 -49.77 -26.98
C HIS A 309 -22.79 -50.10 -28.16
N LEU A 310 -22.27 -50.17 -29.39
CA LEU A 310 -23.03 -50.59 -30.56
C LEU A 310 -23.63 -52.00 -30.39
N ALA A 311 -22.85 -52.96 -29.87
CA ALA A 311 -23.35 -54.32 -29.61
C ALA A 311 -24.48 -54.32 -28.57
N THR A 312 -24.34 -53.57 -27.47
CA THR A 312 -25.39 -53.43 -26.43
C THR A 312 -26.67 -52.82 -26.98
N VAL A 313 -26.56 -51.77 -27.82
CA VAL A 313 -27.72 -51.14 -28.48
C VAL A 313 -28.38 -52.12 -29.45
N GLN A 314 -27.61 -52.89 -30.21
CA GLN A 314 -28.14 -53.90 -31.16
C GLN A 314 -28.84 -55.07 -30.46
N GLU A 315 -28.31 -55.53 -29.33
CA GLU A 315 -28.94 -56.55 -28.50
C GLU A 315 -30.29 -56.06 -27.95
N LYS A 316 -30.32 -54.88 -27.33
CA LYS A 316 -31.57 -54.31 -26.80
C LYS A 316 -32.57 -53.91 -27.88
N LEU A 317 -32.12 -53.44 -29.05
CA LEU A 317 -33.00 -53.17 -30.20
C LEU A 317 -33.68 -54.45 -30.68
N LYS A 318 -32.95 -55.57 -30.75
CA LYS A 318 -33.49 -56.87 -31.15
C LYS A 318 -34.47 -57.42 -30.10
N GLU A 319 -34.19 -57.22 -28.82
CA GLU A 319 -35.07 -57.59 -27.69
C GLU A 319 -36.39 -56.81 -27.75
N PHE A 320 -36.32 -55.47 -27.74
CA PHE A 320 -37.51 -54.61 -27.71
C PHE A 320 -38.31 -54.66 -29.02
N SER A 321 -37.67 -54.81 -30.18
CA SER A 321 -38.41 -54.99 -31.45
C SER A 321 -39.18 -56.30 -31.43
N LYS A 322 -38.56 -57.41 -30.98
CA LYS A 322 -39.25 -58.70 -30.83
C LYS A 322 -40.43 -58.59 -29.88
N ASP A 323 -40.25 -58.01 -28.71
CA ASP A 323 -41.34 -57.98 -27.72
C ASP A 323 -42.45 -56.98 -28.13
N ASN A 324 -42.14 -55.94 -28.90
CA ASN A 324 -43.16 -55.15 -29.59
C ASN A 324 -43.87 -55.91 -30.72
N ASP A 325 -43.14 -56.66 -31.56
CA ASP A 325 -43.69 -57.40 -32.70
C ASP A 325 -44.54 -58.61 -32.30
N TYR A 326 -44.31 -59.20 -31.12
CA TYR A 326 -45.01 -60.39 -30.63
C TYR A 326 -45.95 -60.14 -29.44
N ILE A 327 -45.79 -59.05 -28.69
CA ILE A 327 -46.59 -58.76 -27.48
C ILE A 327 -47.32 -57.41 -27.62
N TYR A 328 -46.59 -56.30 -27.66
CA TYR A 328 -47.19 -54.97 -27.42
C TYR A 328 -47.85 -54.32 -28.65
N HIS A 329 -47.40 -54.65 -29.86
CA HIS A 329 -47.91 -54.18 -31.14
C HIS A 329 -48.06 -52.64 -31.25
N GLN A 330 -47.21 -51.87 -30.56
CA GLN A 330 -47.25 -50.41 -30.62
C GLN A 330 -46.60 -49.90 -31.91
N ALA A 331 -47.17 -48.82 -32.47
CA ALA A 331 -46.61 -48.17 -33.65
C ALA A 331 -45.26 -47.52 -33.31
N VAL A 332 -44.22 -47.84 -34.09
CA VAL A 332 -42.89 -47.25 -33.96
C VAL A 332 -42.89 -45.86 -34.62
N PRO A 333 -42.65 -44.76 -33.87
CA PRO A 333 -42.57 -43.41 -34.44
C PRO A 333 -41.26 -43.21 -35.20
N ALA A 334 -41.30 -42.42 -36.28
CA ALA A 334 -40.11 -42.06 -37.04
C ALA A 334 -39.18 -41.15 -36.23
N GLU A 335 -37.86 -41.20 -36.47
CA GLU A 335 -36.85 -40.48 -35.68
C GLU A 335 -37.14 -38.97 -35.54
N ALA A 336 -37.59 -38.31 -36.62
CA ALA A 336 -37.95 -36.89 -36.61
C ALA A 336 -39.22 -36.53 -35.80
N SER A 337 -39.99 -37.53 -35.35
CA SER A 337 -41.16 -37.37 -34.48
C SER A 337 -40.91 -37.72 -33.01
N LEU A 338 -39.69 -38.18 -32.68
CA LEU A 338 -39.28 -38.44 -31.30
C LEU A 338 -39.09 -37.13 -30.53
N ALA A 339 -39.65 -37.03 -29.32
CA ALA A 339 -39.38 -35.90 -28.44
C ALA A 339 -37.88 -35.83 -28.10
N PRO A 340 -37.21 -34.67 -28.25
CA PRO A 340 -35.80 -34.51 -27.89
C PRO A 340 -35.53 -34.91 -26.44
N VAL A 341 -34.42 -35.62 -26.20
CA VAL A 341 -34.00 -35.97 -24.82
C VAL A 341 -33.72 -34.68 -24.05
N ALA A 342 -34.34 -34.52 -22.89
CA ALA A 342 -34.13 -33.36 -22.03
C ALA A 342 -32.67 -33.30 -21.54
N LYS A 343 -32.12 -32.12 -21.33
CA LYS A 343 -30.69 -31.93 -20.99
C LYS A 343 -30.53 -31.54 -19.52
N LEU A 344 -29.50 -32.07 -18.87
CA LEU A 344 -29.16 -31.74 -17.48
C LEU A 344 -27.69 -31.32 -17.34
N PRO A 345 -27.39 -30.01 -17.23
CA PRO A 345 -26.05 -29.54 -16.88
C PRO A 345 -25.73 -29.91 -15.42
N ALA A 346 -24.68 -30.71 -15.26
CA ALA A 346 -24.05 -30.99 -13.96
C ALA A 346 -22.76 -30.16 -13.81
N ALA A 347 -21.94 -30.11 -14.86
CA ALA A 347 -20.72 -29.31 -14.87
C ALA A 347 -20.98 -27.81 -15.12
N LYS A 348 -20.38 -26.95 -14.30
CA LYS A 348 -20.18 -25.50 -14.52
C LYS A 348 -18.68 -25.16 -14.53
N PRO A 349 -18.21 -24.08 -15.20
CA PRO A 349 -16.93 -23.48 -14.86
C PRO A 349 -16.92 -23.07 -13.38
N ILE A 350 -15.79 -23.22 -12.69
CA ILE A 350 -15.62 -22.67 -11.34
C ILE A 350 -14.93 -21.30 -11.47
N PRO A 351 -15.56 -20.18 -11.06
CA PRO A 351 -14.94 -18.86 -11.11
C PRO A 351 -13.57 -18.84 -10.42
N VAL A 352 -12.62 -18.10 -11.00
CA VAL A 352 -11.26 -18.01 -10.45
C VAL A 352 -11.24 -17.48 -9.01
N ALA A 353 -12.16 -16.59 -8.65
CA ALA A 353 -12.34 -16.15 -7.26
C ALA A 353 -12.80 -17.28 -6.30
N GLU A 354 -13.67 -18.20 -6.76
CA GLU A 354 -14.12 -19.37 -5.99
C GLU A 354 -12.95 -20.37 -5.79
N LEU A 355 -12.04 -20.48 -6.78
CA LEU A 355 -10.82 -21.29 -6.68
C LEU A 355 -9.80 -20.69 -5.68
N TYR A 356 -9.46 -19.40 -5.80
CA TYR A 356 -8.47 -18.76 -4.91
C TYR A 356 -8.99 -18.44 -3.49
N ALA A 357 -10.30 -18.57 -3.23
CA ALA A 357 -10.88 -18.44 -1.89
C ALA A 357 -10.58 -19.63 -0.94
N GLY A 358 -10.10 -20.76 -1.47
CA GLY A 358 -9.76 -21.93 -0.66
C GLY A 358 -8.55 -21.69 0.24
N GLN A 359 -8.66 -22.04 1.54
CA GLN A 359 -7.57 -21.90 2.52
C GLN A 359 -6.27 -22.59 2.09
N ASP A 360 -6.37 -23.74 1.43
CA ASP A 360 -5.22 -24.46 0.88
C ASP A 360 -4.47 -23.65 -0.17
N ILE A 361 -5.15 -22.86 -1.00
CA ILE A 361 -4.52 -22.07 -2.07
C ILE A 361 -3.87 -20.79 -1.51
N GLN A 362 -4.44 -20.17 -0.47
CA GLN A 362 -3.75 -19.12 0.30
C GLN A 362 -2.46 -19.67 0.93
N ARG A 363 -2.52 -20.88 1.51
CA ARG A 363 -1.35 -21.60 2.06
C ARG A 363 -0.33 -21.99 0.99
N ILE A 364 -0.75 -22.31 -0.23
CA ILE A 364 0.13 -22.58 -1.37
C ILE A 364 0.85 -21.30 -1.81
N THR A 365 0.14 -20.18 -1.97
CA THR A 365 0.72 -18.89 -2.38
C THR A 365 1.72 -18.32 -1.38
N GLY A 366 1.43 -18.44 -0.08
CA GLY A 366 2.26 -17.88 0.98
C GLY A 366 2.08 -16.36 1.16
N PRO A 367 2.89 -15.72 2.03
CA PRO A 367 2.81 -14.29 2.30
C PRO A 367 3.29 -13.44 1.11
N ASP A 368 2.87 -12.18 1.06
CA ASP A 368 3.35 -11.20 0.08
C ASP A 368 4.85 -10.91 0.28
N LEU A 369 5.67 -11.33 -0.69
CA LEU A 369 7.11 -11.11 -0.70
C LEU A 369 7.45 -9.63 -0.53
N PHE A 370 6.73 -8.75 -1.22
CA PHE A 370 7.03 -7.31 -1.25
C PHE A 370 6.15 -6.50 -0.30
N SER A 371 5.58 -7.16 0.72
CA SER A 371 4.75 -6.58 1.79
C SER A 371 5.25 -5.23 2.32
N LYS A 372 6.58 -5.10 2.50
CA LYS A 372 7.30 -3.90 2.97
C LYS A 372 7.20 -2.68 2.03
N ILE A 373 7.06 -2.86 0.72
CA ILE A 373 7.18 -1.79 -0.28
C ILE A 373 5.80 -1.16 -0.54
N VAL A 374 5.55 0.00 0.06
CA VAL A 374 4.31 0.77 -0.14
C VAL A 374 4.40 1.60 -1.42
N PRO A 375 3.44 1.50 -2.36
CA PRO A 375 3.53 2.21 -3.65
C PRO A 375 3.37 3.72 -3.51
N LEU A 376 4.05 4.51 -4.36
CA LEU A 376 4.04 5.98 -4.23
C LEU A 376 2.60 6.56 -4.26
N ALA A 377 1.76 6.12 -5.20
CA ALA A 377 0.35 6.52 -5.26
C ALA A 377 -0.45 6.12 -4.00
N VAL A 378 -0.07 5.05 -3.30
CA VAL A 378 -0.65 4.72 -1.99
C VAL A 378 -0.12 5.64 -0.89
N THR A 379 1.17 6.01 -0.91
CA THR A 379 1.70 7.00 0.04
C THR A 379 1.10 8.40 -0.16
N GLU A 380 0.72 8.76 -1.39
CA GLU A 380 -0.05 9.97 -1.70
C GLU A 380 -1.47 9.88 -1.10
N SER A 381 -2.23 8.82 -1.40
CA SER A 381 -3.56 8.58 -0.80
C SER A 381 -3.51 8.48 0.73
N ALA A 382 -2.48 7.85 1.31
CA ALA A 382 -2.28 7.78 2.76
C ALA A 382 -2.01 9.16 3.36
N SER A 383 -1.21 10.00 2.69
CA SER A 383 -0.97 11.39 3.10
C SER A 383 -2.25 12.25 3.04
N LEU A 384 -3.11 12.01 2.03
CA LEU A 384 -4.43 12.65 1.97
C LEU A 384 -5.34 12.19 3.12
N TYR A 385 -5.32 10.90 3.46
CA TYR A 385 -6.05 10.36 4.61
C TYR A 385 -5.50 10.87 5.95
N ASP A 386 -4.18 11.03 6.09
CA ASP A 386 -3.55 11.63 7.27
C ASP A 386 -3.97 13.09 7.45
N GLU A 387 -4.14 13.86 6.38
CA GLU A 387 -4.67 15.22 6.47
C GLU A 387 -6.20 15.25 6.75
N GLU A 388 -6.99 14.27 6.30
CA GLU A 388 -8.39 14.12 6.76
C GLU A 388 -8.50 13.69 8.23
N LYS A 389 -7.65 12.77 8.70
CA LYS A 389 -7.46 12.45 10.12
C LYS A 389 -7.04 13.68 10.92
N ALA A 390 -6.12 14.50 10.39
CA ALA A 390 -5.69 15.74 11.02
C ALA A 390 -6.80 16.79 11.07
N LYS A 391 -7.60 16.96 10.00
CA LYS A 391 -8.80 17.81 10.00
C LYS A 391 -9.80 17.37 11.07
N LEU A 392 -10.09 16.08 11.18
CA LEU A 392 -10.96 15.53 12.22
C LEU A 392 -10.42 15.86 13.62
N VAL A 393 -9.14 15.58 13.88
CA VAL A 393 -8.52 15.85 15.20
C VAL A 393 -8.44 17.35 15.51
N ARG A 394 -8.16 18.22 14.53
CA ARG A 394 -8.20 19.68 14.69
C ARG A 394 -9.62 20.13 15.07
N ALA A 395 -10.63 19.76 14.28
CA ALA A 395 -12.03 20.15 14.49
C ALA A 395 -12.64 19.64 15.81
N GLU A 396 -12.27 18.44 16.27
CA GLU A 396 -12.67 17.95 17.60
C GLU A 396 -11.89 18.65 18.72
N THR A 397 -10.60 18.96 18.54
CA THR A 397 -9.80 19.72 19.52
C THR A 397 -10.35 21.14 19.69
N GLU A 398 -10.55 21.87 18.60
CA GLU A 398 -11.13 23.22 18.60
C GLU A 398 -12.51 23.25 19.29
N ARG A 399 -13.36 22.24 19.06
CA ARG A 399 -14.67 22.12 19.71
C ARG A 399 -14.57 21.85 21.22
N VAL A 400 -13.59 21.05 21.64
CA VAL A 400 -13.30 20.79 23.06
C VAL A 400 -12.73 22.04 23.74
N ASP A 401 -11.83 22.76 23.08
CA ASP A 401 -11.14 23.92 23.64
C ASP A 401 -12.00 25.18 23.64
N LEU A 402 -12.86 25.37 22.63
CA LEU A 402 -13.92 26.37 22.67
C LEU A 402 -14.87 26.10 23.84
N ALA A 403 -15.35 24.86 24.01
CA ALA A 403 -16.21 24.50 25.13
C ALA A 403 -15.51 24.58 26.51
N ASN A 404 -14.20 24.31 26.59
CA ASN A 404 -13.38 24.54 27.78
C ASN A 404 -13.29 26.04 28.10
N SER A 405 -13.14 26.88 27.08
CA SER A 405 -13.00 28.34 27.18
C SER A 405 -14.33 29.02 27.53
N GLU A 406 -15.44 28.61 26.91
CA GLU A 406 -16.80 29.06 27.26
C GLU A 406 -17.12 28.76 28.73
N MET A 407 -16.78 27.55 29.21
CA MET A 407 -16.95 27.19 30.63
C MET A 407 -16.10 28.08 31.53
N ALA A 408 -14.81 28.28 31.20
CA ALA A 408 -13.91 29.12 32.00
C ALA A 408 -14.36 30.59 32.05
N ALA A 409 -14.71 31.18 30.90
CA ALA A 409 -15.19 32.55 30.80
C ALA A 409 -16.55 32.74 31.51
N SER A 410 -17.45 31.76 31.44
CA SER A 410 -18.72 31.79 32.17
C SER A 410 -18.50 31.70 33.69
N LEU A 411 -17.57 30.88 34.15
CA LEU A 411 -17.24 30.78 35.58
C LEU A 411 -16.57 32.06 36.10
N ASP A 412 -15.68 32.68 35.32
CA ASP A 412 -15.08 33.98 35.68
C ASP A 412 -16.14 35.12 35.69
N TYR A 413 -17.05 35.14 34.71
CA TYR A 413 -18.16 36.09 34.68
C TYR A 413 -19.06 35.97 35.92
N LEU A 414 -19.38 34.74 36.34
CA LEU A 414 -20.12 34.45 37.57
C LEU A 414 -19.25 34.54 38.85
N ARG A 415 -17.95 34.83 38.74
CA ARG A 415 -16.96 34.89 39.83
C ARG A 415 -16.92 33.61 40.70
N LEU A 416 -17.22 32.47 40.09
CA LEU A 416 -17.20 31.15 40.74
C LEU A 416 -15.81 30.49 40.59
N PRO A 417 -15.27 29.83 41.64
CA PRO A 417 -15.93 29.50 42.91
C PRO A 417 -15.87 30.60 43.98
N GLY A 418 -15.05 31.64 43.81
CA GLY A 418 -14.71 32.61 44.87
C GLY A 418 -15.90 33.28 45.54
N ALA A 419 -16.97 33.59 44.81
CA ALA A 419 -18.21 34.14 45.37
C ALA A 419 -18.86 33.24 46.44
N LEU A 420 -18.80 31.90 46.29
CA LEU A 420 -19.38 30.96 47.26
C LEU A 420 -18.56 30.86 48.55
N GLN A 421 -17.24 31.04 48.47
CA GLN A 421 -16.36 30.91 49.63
C GLN A 421 -16.49 32.10 50.58
N VAL A 422 -16.84 33.27 50.03
CA VAL A 422 -17.13 34.51 50.79
C VAL A 422 -18.51 34.46 51.42
N LEU A 423 -19.53 33.96 50.72
CA LEU A 423 -20.87 33.70 51.26
C LEU A 423 -20.92 32.62 52.37
N LYS A 424 -19.76 32.03 52.72
CA LYS A 424 -19.60 30.93 53.68
C LYS A 424 -18.71 31.32 54.87
N GLY A 425 -18.14 32.52 54.87
CA GLY A 425 -17.28 33.03 55.93
C GLY A 425 -17.19 34.55 55.86
N GLY A 426 -17.77 35.24 56.86
CA GLY A 426 -17.79 36.69 56.95
C GLY A 426 -16.39 37.33 57.01
N PHE A 427 -16.34 38.63 56.74
CA PHE A 427 -15.11 39.43 56.63
C PHE A 427 -14.33 39.57 57.95
N ASP A 428 -13.60 38.54 58.37
CA ASP A 428 -12.67 38.65 59.52
C ASP A 428 -11.46 37.70 59.45
N GLN A 429 -10.82 37.62 58.27
CA GLN A 429 -9.48 37.07 58.13
C GLN A 429 -8.65 38.00 57.24
N ASP A 430 -7.42 38.29 57.67
CA ASP A 430 -6.50 39.15 56.93
C ASP A 430 -6.35 38.70 55.48
N VAL A 431 -6.23 39.67 54.56
CA VAL A 431 -6.19 39.40 53.12
C VAL A 431 -4.86 38.75 52.75
N SER A 432 -4.78 37.44 52.96
CA SER A 432 -3.69 36.61 52.49
C SER A 432 -3.58 36.68 50.96
N PRO A 433 -2.38 36.52 50.39
CA PRO A 433 -2.27 36.16 48.98
C PRO A 433 -3.03 34.86 48.70
N ASP A 434 -3.41 34.65 47.44
CA ASP A 434 -3.82 33.33 46.96
C ASP A 434 -2.64 32.35 47.06
N GLU A 435 -2.94 31.06 47.25
CA GLU A 435 -1.97 29.97 47.05
C GLU A 435 -1.26 30.12 45.70
N ASP A 436 -2.01 30.46 44.64
CA ASP A 436 -1.50 30.81 43.32
C ASP A 436 -0.38 31.87 43.38
N PHE A 437 -0.55 32.95 44.15
CA PHE A 437 0.44 34.04 44.23
C PHE A 437 1.69 33.63 45.01
N ARG A 438 1.55 32.79 46.04
CA ARG A 438 2.70 32.18 46.73
C ARG A 438 3.46 31.27 45.78
N THR A 439 2.75 30.37 45.09
CA THR A 439 3.30 29.48 44.06
C THR A 439 4.06 30.27 42.98
N TRP A 440 3.49 31.37 42.46
CA TRP A 440 4.19 32.21 41.47
C TRP A 440 5.48 32.84 42.01
N CYS A 441 5.56 33.18 43.30
CA CYS A 441 6.78 33.71 43.91
C CYS A 441 7.81 32.60 44.18
N ASP A 442 7.35 31.43 44.64
CA ASP A 442 8.18 30.26 44.95
C ASP A 442 8.77 29.65 43.66
N ASP A 443 7.98 29.52 42.60
CA ASP A 443 8.44 29.13 41.24
C ASP A 443 9.51 30.11 40.74
N VAL A 444 9.20 31.41 40.74
CA VAL A 444 10.12 32.47 40.28
C VAL A 444 11.41 32.52 41.11
N ALA A 445 11.42 32.00 42.34
CA ALA A 445 12.60 31.86 43.18
C ALA A 445 13.37 30.54 42.97
N GLY A 446 12.67 29.42 42.74
CA GLY A 446 13.23 28.09 42.57
C GLY A 446 13.92 27.86 41.22
N HIS A 447 13.46 28.52 40.15
CA HIS A 447 14.12 28.45 38.85
C HIS A 447 15.45 29.23 38.82
N GLU A 448 16.41 28.75 38.01
CA GLU A 448 17.72 29.39 37.80
C GLU A 448 17.59 30.88 37.41
N ASN A 449 18.61 31.69 37.68
CA ASN A 449 18.58 33.10 37.28
C ASN A 449 18.67 33.20 35.74
N PRO A 450 17.71 33.85 35.04
CA PRO A 450 17.73 33.95 33.58
C PRO A 450 19.05 34.48 32.99
N ARG A 451 19.79 35.32 33.71
CA ARG A 451 21.08 35.87 33.28
C ARG A 451 22.15 34.78 33.10
N SER A 452 22.29 33.84 34.04
CA SER A 452 23.27 32.76 33.91
C SER A 452 22.95 31.80 32.77
N ILE A 453 21.67 31.70 32.38
CA ILE A 453 21.26 30.98 31.17
C ILE A 453 21.75 31.74 29.93
N PHE A 454 21.50 33.05 29.82
CA PHE A 454 22.02 33.85 28.69
C PHE A 454 23.55 33.83 28.56
N ASP A 455 24.29 33.87 29.66
CA ASP A 455 25.76 33.77 29.65
C ASP A 455 26.25 32.37 29.19
N SER A 456 25.49 31.31 29.52
CA SER A 456 25.73 29.95 29.02
C SER A 456 25.47 29.84 27.51
N LEU A 457 24.29 30.27 27.05
CA LEU A 457 23.90 30.27 25.63
C LEU A 457 24.88 31.07 24.77
N ARG A 458 25.37 32.20 25.29
CA ARG A 458 26.41 33.00 24.63
C ARG A 458 27.73 32.23 24.48
N THR A 459 28.10 31.44 25.49
CA THR A 459 29.33 30.63 25.48
C THR A 459 29.19 29.46 24.48
N GLU A 460 28.03 28.80 24.45
CA GLU A 460 27.69 27.77 23.45
C GLU A 460 27.71 28.35 22.02
N ARG A 461 27.09 29.50 21.80
CA ARG A 461 27.14 30.25 20.53
C ARG A 461 28.57 30.53 20.08
N ASP A 462 29.40 31.07 20.96
CA ASP A 462 30.76 31.48 20.60
C ASP A 462 31.67 30.24 20.34
N ALA A 463 31.37 29.09 20.95
CA ALA A 463 31.97 27.80 20.60
C ALA A 463 31.52 27.30 19.21
N ILE A 464 30.22 27.35 18.88
CA ILE A 464 29.67 26.98 17.56
C ILE A 464 30.31 27.83 16.44
N VAL A 465 30.46 29.15 16.65
CA VAL A 465 31.18 30.03 15.70
C VAL A 465 32.62 29.54 15.49
N SER A 466 33.34 29.22 16.56
CA SER A 466 34.73 28.72 16.49
C SER A 466 34.85 27.42 15.69
N ILE A 467 33.89 26.49 15.83
CA ILE A 467 33.85 25.26 15.03
C ILE A 467 33.57 25.57 13.55
N LEU A 468 32.61 26.44 13.25
CA LEU A 468 32.28 26.85 11.87
C LEU A 468 33.42 27.65 11.20
N ASP A 469 34.23 28.39 11.95
CA ASP A 469 35.44 29.06 11.46
C ASP A 469 36.58 28.06 11.23
N LYS A 470 36.81 27.11 12.15
CA LYS A 470 37.75 25.99 11.96
C LYS A 470 37.40 25.18 10.71
N CYS A 471 36.12 24.88 10.50
CA CYS A 471 35.63 24.16 9.31
C CYS A 471 35.94 24.92 8.01
N SER A 472 35.64 26.22 7.94
CA SER A 472 35.99 27.02 6.76
C SER A 472 37.50 27.01 6.53
N GLN A 473 38.30 27.27 7.57
CA GLN A 473 39.75 27.32 7.47
C GLN A 473 40.35 25.99 6.98
N GLN A 474 39.83 24.84 7.42
CA GLN A 474 40.29 23.54 6.93
C GLN A 474 40.02 23.33 5.43
N LEU A 475 38.85 23.76 4.93
CA LEU A 475 38.50 23.71 3.50
C LEU A 475 39.38 24.69 2.69
N ASP A 476 39.57 25.92 3.18
CA ASP A 476 40.43 26.92 2.56
C ASP A 476 41.90 26.45 2.48
N MET A 477 42.38 25.74 3.51
CA MET A 477 43.72 25.14 3.54
C MET A 477 43.87 23.94 2.59
N GLU A 478 42.87 23.06 2.46
CA GLU A 478 42.92 21.94 1.51
C GLU A 478 42.86 22.42 0.06
N GLU A 479 41.96 23.35 -0.25
CA GLU A 479 41.83 23.97 -1.57
C GLU A 479 43.13 24.68 -1.98
N GLY A 480 43.72 25.45 -1.06
CA GLY A 480 45.01 26.12 -1.25
C GLY A 480 46.22 25.18 -1.36
N VAL A 481 46.15 23.95 -0.83
CA VAL A 481 47.16 22.90 -1.05
C VAL A 481 46.96 22.20 -2.39
N CYS A 482 45.71 21.84 -2.73
CA CYS A 482 45.37 21.22 -4.01
C CYS A 482 45.81 22.10 -5.19
N GLU A 483 45.57 23.41 -5.14
CA GLU A 483 45.95 24.31 -6.24
C GLU A 483 47.46 24.54 -6.32
N LYS A 484 48.17 24.60 -5.18
CA LYS A 484 49.64 24.66 -5.17
C LYS A 484 50.28 23.42 -5.78
N MET A 485 49.74 22.24 -5.53
CA MET A 485 50.24 21.00 -6.15
C MET A 485 49.88 20.93 -7.64
N ARG A 486 48.67 21.34 -8.03
CA ARG A 486 48.27 21.49 -9.44
C ARG A 486 49.21 22.43 -10.19
N SER A 487 49.55 23.59 -9.63
CA SER A 487 50.51 24.53 -10.22
C SER A 487 51.98 24.05 -10.23
N LYS A 488 52.32 23.02 -9.45
CA LYS A 488 53.71 22.48 -9.35
C LYS A 488 53.95 21.28 -10.26
N TYR A 489 52.92 20.47 -10.53
CA TYR A 489 53.00 19.23 -11.31
C TYR A 489 52.14 19.26 -12.58
N GLU A 490 51.35 20.32 -12.81
CA GLU A 490 50.54 20.57 -14.00
C GLU A 490 49.72 19.35 -14.44
N GLY A 491 49.92 18.84 -15.66
CA GLY A 491 49.19 17.70 -16.22
C GLY A 491 49.45 16.36 -15.52
N GLU A 492 50.46 16.26 -14.66
CA GLU A 492 50.67 15.06 -13.82
C GLU A 492 49.75 15.08 -12.58
N TRP A 493 49.23 16.24 -12.15
CA TRP A 493 48.34 16.36 -10.99
C TRP A 493 46.87 16.12 -11.36
N THR A 494 46.53 14.84 -11.58
CA THR A 494 45.19 14.40 -12.02
C THR A 494 44.06 14.58 -10.99
N GLN A 495 44.37 15.06 -9.77
CA GLN A 495 43.39 15.31 -8.72
C GLN A 495 42.38 16.40 -9.14
N GLN A 496 41.08 16.20 -8.92
CA GLN A 496 40.06 17.20 -9.27
C GLN A 496 40.14 18.48 -8.40
N PRO A 497 39.67 19.65 -8.87
CA PRO A 497 39.68 20.89 -8.09
C PRO A 497 38.72 20.88 -6.90
N SER A 498 39.24 21.13 -5.70
CA SER A 498 38.49 21.08 -4.44
C SER A 498 37.30 22.05 -4.40
N ALA A 499 37.44 23.25 -4.97
CA ALA A 499 36.40 24.29 -4.98
C ALA A 499 35.00 23.79 -5.42
N ARG A 500 34.95 22.84 -6.37
CA ARG A 500 33.71 22.23 -6.87
C ARG A 500 33.14 21.14 -5.96
N LEU A 501 33.97 20.54 -5.11
CA LEU A 501 33.60 19.48 -4.17
C LEU A 501 33.23 20.05 -2.80
N THR A 502 33.83 21.18 -2.40
CA THR A 502 33.53 21.88 -1.15
C THR A 502 32.28 22.77 -1.23
N THR A 503 31.63 22.88 -2.39
CA THR A 503 30.53 23.85 -2.61
C THR A 503 29.35 23.63 -1.65
N THR A 504 28.96 22.38 -1.38
CA THR A 504 27.89 22.03 -0.43
C THR A 504 28.30 22.31 1.01
N LEU A 505 29.46 21.82 1.44
CA LEU A 505 29.99 22.09 2.79
C LEU A 505 30.10 23.61 3.07
N ARG A 506 30.48 24.42 2.06
CA ARG A 506 30.51 25.88 2.15
C ARG A 506 29.13 26.55 2.11
N SER A 507 28.09 25.94 1.53
CA SER A 507 26.71 26.41 1.73
C SER A 507 26.19 26.06 3.12
N ASP A 508 26.51 24.87 3.63
CA ASP A 508 26.03 24.41 4.93
C ASP A 508 26.62 25.27 6.06
N ILE A 509 27.95 25.54 6.04
CA ILE A 509 28.60 26.51 6.94
C ILE A 509 27.90 27.88 6.91
N ARG A 510 27.43 28.33 5.75
CA ARG A 510 26.72 29.61 5.61
C ARG A 510 25.32 29.54 6.21
N ASN A 511 24.56 28.49 5.90
CA ASN A 511 23.21 28.27 6.40
C ASN A 511 23.21 28.22 7.94
N TYR A 512 24.18 27.53 8.56
CA TYR A 512 24.33 27.51 10.01
C TYR A 512 24.70 28.88 10.60
N ARG A 513 25.56 29.68 9.93
CA ARG A 513 25.83 31.08 10.35
C ARG A 513 24.61 31.99 10.24
N GLU A 514 23.79 31.82 9.21
CA GLU A 514 22.54 32.58 9.02
C GLU A 514 21.50 32.19 10.08
N ALA A 515 21.35 30.89 10.39
CA ALA A 515 20.50 30.41 11.49
C ALA A 515 20.97 30.93 12.87
N LEU A 516 22.28 30.91 13.14
CA LEU A 516 22.87 31.44 14.38
C LEU A 516 22.71 32.96 14.52
N SER A 517 22.69 33.69 13.40
CA SER A 517 22.37 35.11 13.35
C SER A 517 20.91 35.39 13.70
N GLU A 518 19.97 34.53 13.26
CA GLU A 518 18.55 34.67 13.63
C GLU A 518 18.31 34.30 15.10
N ALA A 519 18.88 33.19 15.58
CA ALA A 519 18.83 32.81 17.00
C ALA A 519 19.36 33.94 17.91
N SER A 520 20.50 34.55 17.57
CA SER A 520 21.05 35.67 18.34
C SER A 520 20.17 36.94 18.31
N LYS A 521 19.22 37.09 17.38
CA LYS A 521 18.18 38.14 17.42
C LYS A 521 17.04 37.74 18.37
N SER A 522 16.63 36.48 18.36
CA SER A 522 15.65 35.94 19.31
C SER A 522 16.15 36.05 20.76
N ASP A 523 17.41 35.71 21.02
CA ASP A 523 18.04 35.90 22.33
C ASP A 523 18.03 37.37 22.76
N ALA A 524 18.34 38.29 21.85
CA ALA A 524 18.29 39.73 22.13
C ALA A 524 16.84 40.23 22.42
N GLN A 525 15.82 39.63 21.81
CA GLN A 525 14.41 39.90 22.14
C GLN A 525 14.05 39.35 23.52
N LEU A 526 14.48 38.13 23.87
CA LEU A 526 14.25 37.54 25.19
C LEU A 526 14.98 38.34 26.29
N ALA A 527 16.22 38.77 26.06
CA ALA A 527 16.97 39.63 26.96
C ALA A 527 16.32 41.01 27.13
N SER A 528 15.75 41.57 26.06
CA SER A 528 14.97 42.82 26.11
C SER A 528 13.67 42.67 26.92
N LYS A 529 12.97 41.53 26.81
CA LYS A 529 11.81 41.20 27.67
C LYS A 529 12.22 41.07 29.14
N LEU A 530 13.28 40.32 29.43
CA LEU A 530 13.84 40.20 30.79
C LEU A 530 14.11 41.58 31.40
N GLY A 531 14.75 42.48 30.65
CA GLY A 531 15.07 43.84 31.12
C GLY A 531 13.85 44.73 31.42
N GLN A 532 12.68 44.44 30.85
CA GLN A 532 11.45 45.22 31.08
C GLN A 532 10.72 44.80 32.36
N SER A 533 10.75 43.50 32.70
CA SER A 533 10.00 42.95 33.85
C SER A 533 10.91 42.56 35.03
N GLN A 534 12.23 42.77 34.90
CA GLN A 534 13.26 42.39 35.87
C GLN A 534 12.96 42.85 37.30
N GLU A 535 12.56 44.11 37.51
CA GLU A 535 12.28 44.66 38.85
C GLU A 535 11.18 43.87 39.57
N MET A 536 10.20 43.33 38.83
CA MET A 536 9.12 42.52 39.41
C MET A 536 9.59 41.10 39.70
N PHE A 537 10.48 40.52 38.88
CA PHE A 537 11.09 39.22 39.15
C PHE A 537 12.03 39.28 40.36
N ASP A 538 12.82 40.35 40.48
CA ASP A 538 13.69 40.59 41.63
C ASP A 538 12.87 40.87 42.91
N GLU A 539 11.74 41.61 42.83
CA GLU A 539 10.78 41.74 43.94
C GLU A 539 10.21 40.38 44.38
N MET A 540 9.70 39.58 43.44
CA MET A 540 9.06 38.28 43.73
C MET A 540 10.07 37.27 44.30
N ARG A 541 11.25 37.13 43.66
CA ARG A 541 12.32 36.24 44.09
C ARG A 541 12.84 36.61 45.48
N SER A 542 13.02 37.91 45.76
CA SER A 542 13.43 38.38 47.08
C SER A 542 12.37 38.10 48.15
N ALA A 543 11.08 38.34 47.85
CA ALA A 543 10.00 38.08 48.81
C ALA A 543 9.87 36.60 49.18
N ALA A 544 9.97 35.69 48.21
CA ALA A 544 10.00 34.24 48.47
C ALA A 544 11.21 33.82 49.32
N GLN A 545 12.42 34.30 48.95
CA GLN A 545 13.66 33.94 49.65
C GLN A 545 13.73 34.40 51.12
N HIS A 546 12.99 35.46 51.49
CA HIS A 546 12.90 35.96 52.86
C HIS A 546 11.64 35.50 53.61
N GLY A 547 10.68 34.82 52.94
CA GLY A 547 9.37 34.47 53.49
C GLY A 547 8.37 35.63 53.55
N ASP A 548 8.73 36.80 53.01
CA ASP A 548 7.96 38.05 53.04
C ASP A 548 6.91 38.16 51.91
N VAL A 549 6.49 37.04 51.30
CA VAL A 549 5.50 37.02 50.18
C VAL A 549 4.18 37.68 50.58
N ASP A 550 3.68 37.38 51.78
CA ASP A 550 2.47 37.99 52.33
C ASP A 550 2.66 39.51 52.54
N ALA A 551 3.83 39.94 52.98
CA ALA A 551 4.17 41.36 53.16
C ALA A 551 4.33 42.11 51.82
N LEU A 552 4.89 41.47 50.79
CA LEU A 552 4.92 41.99 49.42
C LEU A 552 3.50 42.22 48.90
N PHE A 553 2.61 41.24 49.08
CA PHE A 553 1.22 41.32 48.64
C PHE A 553 0.47 42.44 49.38
N GLN A 554 0.57 42.49 50.71
CA GLN A 554 -0.03 43.55 51.52
C GLN A 554 0.53 44.94 51.17
N ARG A 555 1.83 45.07 50.88
CA ARG A 555 2.46 46.32 50.39
C ARG A 555 1.89 46.76 49.05
N ALA A 556 1.72 45.82 48.11
CA ALA A 556 1.14 46.11 46.79
C ALA A 556 -0.34 46.53 46.89
N VAL A 557 -1.16 45.80 47.66
CA VAL A 557 -2.57 46.14 47.91
C VAL A 557 -2.68 47.48 48.64
N SER A 558 -1.82 47.75 49.63
CA SER A 558 -1.76 49.05 50.33
C SER A 558 -1.44 50.22 49.39
N ASN A 559 -0.55 50.02 48.43
CA ASN A 559 -0.21 51.05 47.43
C ASN A 559 -1.33 51.30 46.42
N VAL A 560 -2.10 50.26 46.04
CA VAL A 560 -3.33 50.43 45.24
C VAL A 560 -4.40 51.16 46.06
N ARG A 561 -4.64 50.75 47.31
CA ARG A 561 -5.59 51.39 48.25
C ARG A 561 -5.27 52.88 48.44
N ARG A 562 -4.00 53.24 48.68
CA ARG A 562 -3.53 54.64 48.78
C ARG A 562 -3.72 55.45 47.49
N LYS A 563 -3.71 54.81 46.31
CA LYS A 563 -3.99 55.47 45.02
C LYS A 563 -5.48 55.55 44.68
N SER A 564 -6.35 54.78 45.34
CA SER A 564 -7.79 54.68 45.01
C SER A 564 -8.75 55.23 46.07
N SER A 565 -8.31 55.50 47.31
CA SER A 565 -9.18 56.04 48.37
C SER A 565 -8.59 57.27 49.05
N GLY A 566 -9.20 58.43 48.83
CA GLY A 566 -9.08 59.58 49.72
C GLY A 566 -10.09 59.48 50.87
N VAL A 567 -9.60 59.56 52.11
CA VAL A 567 -10.34 59.80 53.37
C VAL A 567 -11.64 58.99 53.59
N SER A 568 -11.52 57.86 54.30
CA SER A 568 -12.46 57.51 55.41
C SER A 568 -11.94 56.28 56.17
N SER A 569 -12.15 56.27 57.50
CA SER A 569 -11.85 55.12 58.37
C SER A 569 -13.07 54.19 58.45
N PRO A 570 -12.89 52.87 58.58
CA PRO A 570 -14.02 51.96 58.78
C PRO A 570 -14.63 52.13 60.17
N VAL A 571 -15.97 52.10 60.24
CA VAL A 571 -16.72 51.84 61.48
C VAL A 571 -17.00 50.33 61.53
N VAL A 572 -16.90 49.74 62.71
CA VAL A 572 -17.23 48.32 62.93
C VAL A 572 -18.75 48.18 63.09
N GLU A 573 -19.36 47.38 62.22
CA GLU A 573 -20.74 46.87 62.36
C GLU A 573 -20.67 45.35 62.67
N PRO A 574 -21.64 44.78 63.41
CA PRO A 574 -21.57 43.40 63.89
C PRO A 574 -21.82 42.34 62.78
N ASN A 575 -21.29 41.13 62.99
CA ASN A 575 -21.44 39.99 62.08
C ASN A 575 -22.88 39.45 62.02
N LEU A 576 -23.26 38.93 60.85
CA LEU A 576 -24.61 38.44 60.51
C LEU A 576 -24.93 37.04 61.09
N LEU A 577 -24.69 36.82 62.38
CA LEU A 577 -24.88 35.54 63.09
C LEU A 577 -26.04 35.53 64.11
N ASP A 578 -26.74 36.65 64.28
CA ASP A 578 -27.73 36.86 65.36
C ASP A 578 -29.09 37.36 64.80
N ALA A 579 -29.57 36.71 63.74
CA ALA A 579 -30.85 37.01 63.08
C ALA A 579 -31.73 35.75 63.03
N ASP A 580 -32.68 35.66 63.97
CA ASP A 580 -33.41 34.44 64.34
C ASP A 580 -34.67 34.19 63.47
N PHE A 581 -34.96 32.92 63.14
CA PHE A 581 -36.15 32.38 62.41
C PHE A 581 -36.34 32.85 60.94
N ASP A 582 -36.81 32.03 59.97
CA ASP A 582 -38.09 31.30 59.90
C ASP A 582 -38.03 30.08 58.94
N ASP A 583 -38.96 29.12 59.09
CA ASP A 583 -38.82 27.71 58.67
C ASP A 583 -39.62 27.35 57.38
N SER A 584 -39.45 28.12 56.30
CA SER A 584 -40.15 27.86 55.01
C SER A 584 -39.43 28.33 53.74
N ALA A 585 -38.13 28.64 53.81
CA ALA A 585 -37.28 28.89 52.64
C ALA A 585 -36.06 27.94 52.63
N PRO A 586 -35.63 27.41 51.47
CA PRO A 586 -34.44 26.56 51.41
C PRO A 586 -33.19 27.37 51.79
N SER A 587 -32.53 26.96 52.87
CA SER A 587 -31.40 27.68 53.46
C SER A 587 -30.34 28.07 52.44
N VAL A 588 -29.79 29.29 52.58
CA VAL A 588 -28.69 29.82 51.77
C VAL A 588 -27.54 28.80 51.67
N MET A 589 -27.27 28.08 52.76
CA MET A 589 -26.26 27.02 52.80
C MET A 589 -26.56 25.81 51.90
N ASP A 590 -27.83 25.43 51.72
CA ASP A 590 -28.22 24.33 50.83
C ASP A 590 -28.26 24.77 49.37
N GLN A 591 -28.58 26.04 49.11
CA GLN A 591 -28.42 26.64 47.78
C GLN A 591 -26.93 26.67 47.39
N ILE A 592 -26.03 27.08 48.29
CA ILE A 592 -24.56 27.04 48.10
C ILE A 592 -24.08 25.61 47.83
N LYS A 593 -24.52 24.59 48.60
CA LYS A 593 -24.20 23.17 48.33
C LYS A 593 -24.65 22.74 46.93
N LYS A 594 -25.83 23.17 46.46
CA LYS A 594 -26.32 22.84 45.12
C LYS A 594 -25.43 23.45 44.03
N VAL A 595 -24.96 24.68 44.19
CA VAL A 595 -24.00 25.30 43.25
C VAL A 595 -22.65 24.58 43.30
N GLU A 596 -22.13 24.24 44.48
CA GLU A 596 -20.93 23.41 44.62
C GLU A 596 -21.05 22.05 43.89
N GLU A 597 -22.20 21.38 43.97
CA GLU A 597 -22.46 20.12 43.26
C GLU A 597 -22.45 20.29 41.74
N ILE A 598 -23.06 21.35 41.21
CA ILE A 598 -23.07 21.61 39.76
C ILE A 598 -21.64 21.91 39.28
N LEU A 599 -20.84 22.65 40.05
CA LEU A 599 -19.41 22.87 39.79
C LEU A 599 -18.59 21.57 39.82
N LYS A 600 -18.87 20.65 40.77
CA LYS A 600 -18.23 19.31 40.83
C LYS A 600 -18.59 18.48 39.59
N LYS A 601 -19.86 18.49 39.16
CA LYS A 601 -20.35 17.78 37.95
C LYS A 601 -19.75 18.35 36.65
N LEU A 602 -19.66 19.68 36.52
CA LEU A 602 -19.00 20.35 35.39
C LEU A 602 -17.50 19.98 35.30
N ASN A 603 -16.77 19.98 36.42
CA ASN A 603 -15.36 19.58 36.46
C ASN A 603 -15.13 18.07 36.24
N LEU A 604 -16.16 17.23 36.39
CA LEU A 604 -16.11 15.83 35.98
C LEU A 604 -16.26 15.71 34.46
N ILE A 605 -17.22 16.43 33.85
CA ILE A 605 -17.42 16.47 32.39
C ILE A 605 -16.21 17.05 31.66
N LYS A 606 -15.58 18.10 32.21
CA LYS A 606 -14.31 18.64 31.67
C LYS A 606 -13.22 17.58 31.60
N ARG A 607 -13.09 16.74 32.65
CA ARG A 607 -12.14 15.62 32.67
C ARG A 607 -12.53 14.49 31.71
N GLU A 608 -13.81 14.10 31.65
CA GLU A 608 -14.29 13.10 30.68
C GLU A 608 -14.00 13.56 29.24
N ARG A 609 -14.34 14.81 28.89
CA ARG A 609 -14.14 15.36 27.54
C ARG A 609 -12.66 15.38 27.15
N ASN A 610 -11.78 15.82 28.05
CA ASN A 610 -10.34 15.85 27.78
C ASN A 610 -9.75 14.43 27.66
N GLN A 611 -10.24 13.44 28.43
CA GLN A 611 -9.82 12.05 28.28
C GLN A 611 -10.31 11.47 26.95
N VAL A 612 -11.56 11.65 26.56
CA VAL A 612 -12.10 11.15 25.28
C VAL A 612 -11.40 11.79 24.08
N LEU A 613 -10.96 13.06 24.18
CA LEU A 613 -10.12 13.70 23.17
C LEU A 613 -8.72 13.06 23.09
N LYS A 614 -8.12 12.67 24.23
CA LYS A 614 -6.86 11.92 24.26
C LYS A 614 -7.05 10.54 23.61
N ASP A 615 -8.07 9.78 24.01
CA ASP A 615 -8.39 8.46 23.46
C ASP A 615 -8.61 8.51 21.94
N LEU A 616 -9.22 9.59 21.44
CA LEU A 616 -9.40 9.85 20.01
C LEU A 616 -8.05 10.13 19.32
N LYS A 617 -7.23 11.04 19.86
CA LYS A 617 -5.91 11.38 19.31
C LYS A 617 -5.00 10.16 19.21
N GLU A 618 -4.97 9.32 20.24
CA GLU A 618 -4.19 8.09 20.27
C GLU A 618 -4.67 7.07 19.22
N LYS A 619 -5.99 6.88 19.09
CA LYS A 619 -6.57 5.96 18.08
C LYS A 619 -6.44 6.45 16.65
N VAL A 620 -6.47 7.77 16.41
CA VAL A 620 -6.27 8.36 15.07
C VAL A 620 -4.79 8.33 14.67
N HIS A 621 -3.87 8.46 15.63
CA HIS A 621 -2.43 8.35 15.37
C HIS A 621 -2.00 6.91 15.03
N ASN A 622 -2.54 5.91 15.74
CA ASN A 622 -2.20 4.50 15.56
C ASN A 622 -2.92 3.82 14.37
N ASP A 623 -3.55 4.59 13.48
CA ASP A 623 -4.42 4.07 12.42
C ASP A 623 -3.76 4.13 11.04
N ASP A 624 -3.39 2.95 10.50
CA ASP A 624 -2.80 2.79 9.17
C ASP A 624 -3.78 2.10 8.21
N ILE A 625 -4.11 2.76 7.10
CA ILE A 625 -4.95 2.23 6.02
C ILE A 625 -4.16 1.75 4.80
N SER A 626 -2.81 1.79 4.83
CA SER A 626 -1.95 1.52 3.67
C SER A 626 -2.23 0.16 3.03
N GLN A 627 -2.51 -0.88 3.82
CA GLN A 627 -2.87 -2.21 3.29
C GLN A 627 -4.22 -2.20 2.56
N ILE A 628 -5.21 -1.47 3.07
CA ILE A 628 -6.54 -1.32 2.46
C ILE A 628 -6.41 -0.57 1.13
N LEU A 629 -5.55 0.45 1.07
CA LEU A 629 -5.24 1.18 -0.17
C LEU A 629 -4.47 0.33 -1.19
N ILE A 630 -3.48 -0.46 -0.78
CA ILE A 630 -2.74 -1.39 -1.66
C ILE A 630 -3.71 -2.38 -2.33
N LEU A 631 -4.63 -2.98 -1.55
CA LEU A 631 -5.61 -3.95 -2.06
C LEU A 631 -6.62 -3.30 -3.02
N ASN A 632 -7.07 -2.07 -2.74
CA ASN A 632 -8.08 -1.37 -3.53
C ASN A 632 -7.51 -0.50 -4.67
N LYS A 633 -6.18 -0.50 -4.90
CA LYS A 633 -5.47 0.39 -5.85
C LYS A 633 -6.13 0.52 -7.23
N LYS A 634 -6.68 -0.57 -7.79
CA LYS A 634 -7.35 -0.59 -9.10
C LYS A 634 -8.74 0.08 -9.12
N SER A 635 -9.32 0.36 -7.95
CA SER A 635 -10.63 1.00 -7.75
C SER A 635 -10.55 2.41 -7.14
N ILE A 636 -9.43 2.77 -6.48
CA ILE A 636 -9.25 4.05 -5.77
C ILE A 636 -9.62 5.27 -6.62
N ALA A 637 -9.24 5.31 -7.89
CA ALA A 637 -9.34 6.49 -8.77
C ALA A 637 -10.74 7.13 -8.91
N ASN A 638 -11.82 6.44 -8.52
CA ASN A 638 -13.18 7.01 -8.45
C ASN A 638 -13.88 6.83 -7.07
N TYR A 639 -13.25 6.14 -6.12
CA TYR A 639 -13.88 5.73 -4.85
C TYR A 639 -13.09 6.12 -3.59
N GLU A 640 -11.92 6.71 -3.72
CA GLU A 640 -11.02 7.14 -2.63
C GLU A 640 -11.76 7.86 -1.48
N GLN A 641 -12.56 8.88 -1.79
CA GLN A 641 -13.31 9.64 -0.78
C GLN A 641 -14.36 8.80 -0.04
N GLN A 642 -14.98 7.81 -0.70
CA GLN A 642 -15.94 6.92 -0.05
C GLN A 642 -15.24 5.92 0.88
N LEU A 643 -14.07 5.42 0.46
CA LEU A 643 -13.22 4.56 1.30
C LEU A 643 -12.72 5.33 2.54
N PHE A 644 -12.23 6.56 2.37
CA PHE A 644 -11.86 7.43 3.49
C PHE A 644 -13.04 7.71 4.41
N GLN A 645 -14.25 7.95 3.86
CA GLN A 645 -15.44 8.21 4.68
C GLN A 645 -15.89 6.99 5.49
N GLN A 646 -15.81 5.78 4.92
CA GLN A 646 -16.09 4.53 5.65
C GLN A 646 -15.04 4.28 6.73
N GLU A 647 -13.75 4.46 6.43
CA GLU A 647 -12.69 4.30 7.42
C GLU A 647 -12.77 5.35 8.54
N LEU A 648 -13.09 6.62 8.24
CA LEU A 648 -13.30 7.64 9.29
C LEU A 648 -14.53 7.36 10.16
N GLU A 649 -15.49 6.55 9.70
CA GLU A 649 -16.70 6.24 10.47
C GLU A 649 -16.40 5.48 11.77
N LYS A 650 -15.28 4.75 11.85
CA LYS A 650 -14.80 4.09 13.08
C LYS A 650 -14.50 5.06 14.24
N PHE A 651 -14.30 6.35 13.95
CA PHE A 651 -14.08 7.40 14.96
C PHE A 651 -15.36 8.10 15.43
N ARG A 652 -16.51 7.91 14.75
CA ARG A 652 -17.79 8.54 15.14
C ARG A 652 -18.23 8.29 16.60
N PRO A 653 -18.00 7.11 17.23
CA PRO A 653 -18.38 6.91 18.63
C PRO A 653 -17.72 7.91 19.59
N HIS A 654 -16.47 8.29 19.33
CA HIS A 654 -15.74 9.28 20.13
C HIS A 654 -16.27 10.69 19.89
N GLN A 655 -16.45 11.10 18.62
CA GLN A 655 -17.08 12.38 18.27
C GLN A 655 -18.47 12.53 18.90
N THR A 656 -19.28 11.46 18.86
CA THR A 656 -20.60 11.40 19.50
C THR A 656 -20.51 11.58 21.01
N ARG A 657 -19.52 10.97 21.67
CA ARG A 657 -19.30 11.13 23.11
C ARG A 657 -18.81 12.54 23.48
N LEU A 658 -17.94 13.15 22.67
CA LEU A 658 -17.52 14.56 22.84
C LEU A 658 -18.71 15.52 22.69
N LEU A 659 -19.56 15.31 21.69
CA LEU A 659 -20.78 16.10 21.45
C LEU A 659 -21.79 15.94 22.60
N GLN A 660 -22.00 14.72 23.11
CA GLN A 660 -22.83 14.48 24.30
C GLN A 660 -22.25 15.16 25.56
N ALA A 661 -20.93 15.09 25.77
CA ALA A 661 -20.26 15.78 26.87
C ALA A 661 -20.45 17.30 26.78
N ASN A 662 -20.39 17.87 25.57
CA ASN A 662 -20.62 19.29 25.35
C ASN A 662 -22.07 19.70 25.66
N HIS A 663 -23.07 18.96 25.17
CA HIS A 663 -24.47 19.22 25.52
C HIS A 663 -24.76 19.11 27.03
N LYS A 664 -24.15 18.13 27.73
CA LYS A 664 -24.22 18.03 29.20
C LYS A 664 -23.62 19.25 29.89
N GLN A 665 -22.49 19.79 29.40
CA GLN A 665 -21.93 21.04 29.90
C GLN A 665 -22.91 22.21 29.68
N SER A 666 -23.43 22.40 28.47
CA SER A 666 -24.36 23.50 28.18
C SER A 666 -25.63 23.45 29.03
N ALA A 667 -26.12 22.26 29.37
CA ALA A 667 -27.25 22.08 30.27
C ALA A 667 -26.92 22.47 31.72
N LEU A 668 -25.81 21.95 32.27
CA LEU A 668 -25.37 22.29 33.64
C LEU A 668 -24.96 23.76 33.78
N MET A 669 -24.40 24.39 32.74
CA MET A 669 -24.10 25.84 32.76
C MET A 669 -25.37 26.69 32.84
N LYS A 670 -26.47 26.26 32.21
CA LYS A 670 -27.79 26.91 32.38
C LYS A 670 -28.33 26.70 33.79
N GLU A 671 -28.26 25.48 34.34
CA GLU A 671 -28.69 25.22 35.74
C GLU A 671 -27.85 26.01 36.75
N LEU A 672 -26.53 26.09 36.56
CA LEU A 672 -25.61 26.89 37.36
C LEU A 672 -26.00 28.37 37.32
N THR A 673 -26.22 28.91 36.12
CA THR A 673 -26.60 30.32 35.94
C THR A 673 -27.94 30.63 36.59
N MET A 674 -28.94 29.74 36.49
CA MET A 674 -30.25 29.93 37.14
C MET A 674 -30.14 29.82 38.67
N THR A 675 -29.48 28.79 39.20
CA THR A 675 -29.33 28.62 40.66
C THR A 675 -28.50 29.73 41.30
N PHE A 676 -27.46 30.23 40.63
CA PHE A 676 -26.65 31.34 41.12
C PHE A 676 -27.35 32.71 40.99
N ASN A 677 -28.15 32.94 39.95
CA ASN A 677 -28.97 34.17 39.88
C ASN A 677 -30.05 34.20 40.97
N ASN A 678 -30.64 33.05 41.32
CA ASN A 678 -31.58 32.98 42.44
C ASN A 678 -30.89 33.30 43.78
N LEU A 679 -29.66 32.80 43.99
CA LEU A 679 -28.83 33.10 45.17
C LEU A 679 -28.45 34.60 45.25
N LEU A 680 -28.19 35.25 44.11
CA LEU A 680 -27.91 36.69 44.00
C LEU A 680 -29.14 37.59 44.21
N GLN A 681 -30.35 37.04 44.16
CA GLN A 681 -31.60 37.80 44.37
C GLN A 681 -32.06 37.84 45.84
N ASP A 682 -31.37 37.16 46.76
CA ASP A 682 -31.58 37.34 48.19
C ASP A 682 -30.97 38.67 48.65
N ASP A 683 -31.79 39.58 49.19
CA ASP A 683 -31.35 40.90 49.65
C ASP A 683 -30.26 40.84 50.75
N ARG A 684 -30.12 39.71 51.46
CA ARG A 684 -29.02 39.47 52.41
C ARG A 684 -27.65 39.47 51.71
N VAL A 685 -27.54 38.79 50.57
CA VAL A 685 -26.31 38.65 49.76
C VAL A 685 -25.87 39.98 49.14
N ARG A 686 -26.86 40.77 48.74
CA ARG A 686 -26.72 41.96 47.90
C ARG A 686 -25.97 43.12 48.56
N SER A 687 -26.01 43.20 49.90
CA SER A 687 -25.30 44.22 50.68
C SER A 687 -23.81 43.90 50.87
N GLU A 688 -23.47 42.64 51.11
CA GLU A 688 -22.08 42.16 51.20
C GLU A 688 -21.39 42.18 49.83
N GLN A 689 -22.10 41.82 48.75
CA GLN A 689 -21.57 41.85 47.39
C GLN A 689 -20.94 43.21 47.03
N SER A 690 -21.58 44.32 47.39
CA SER A 690 -21.06 45.66 47.06
C SER A 690 -19.75 46.00 47.81
N LYS A 691 -19.66 45.65 49.11
CA LYS A 691 -18.42 45.77 49.90
C LYS A 691 -17.32 44.86 49.32
N TYR A 692 -17.69 43.63 48.93
CA TYR A 692 -16.79 42.65 48.32
C TYR A 692 -16.24 43.07 46.96
N GLU A 693 -17.07 43.56 46.03
CA GLU A 693 -16.61 44.01 44.71
C GLU A 693 -15.64 45.19 44.78
N SER A 694 -15.70 46.02 45.82
CA SER A 694 -14.73 47.11 46.05
C SER A 694 -13.34 46.55 46.37
N ILE A 695 -13.27 45.67 47.38
CA ILE A 695 -12.04 45.05 47.86
C ILE A 695 -11.44 44.12 46.80
N GLN A 696 -12.27 43.33 46.09
CA GLN A 696 -11.81 42.48 44.99
C GLN A 696 -11.34 43.24 43.76
N ARG A 697 -11.88 44.43 43.44
CA ARG A 697 -11.31 45.26 42.36
C ARG A 697 -9.88 45.72 42.70
N GLN A 698 -9.58 46.00 43.96
CA GLN A 698 -8.23 46.34 44.42
C GLN A 698 -7.30 45.10 44.40
N ARG A 699 -7.74 43.96 44.96
CA ARG A 699 -7.00 42.68 44.92
C ARG A 699 -6.75 42.21 43.48
N GLY A 700 -7.77 42.18 42.63
CA GLY A 700 -7.68 41.78 41.23
C GLY A 700 -6.77 42.68 40.39
N SER A 701 -6.62 43.96 40.74
CA SER A 701 -5.63 44.84 40.10
C SER A 701 -4.19 44.46 40.45
N VAL A 702 -3.92 44.08 41.70
CA VAL A 702 -2.60 43.60 42.14
C VAL A 702 -2.30 42.21 41.59
N VAL A 703 -3.20 41.25 41.76
CA VAL A 703 -3.09 39.90 41.21
C VAL A 703 -2.94 39.97 39.68
N GLY A 704 -3.72 40.81 39.00
CA GLY A 704 -3.63 41.05 37.57
C GLY A 704 -2.39 41.84 37.11
N LYS A 705 -1.57 42.39 38.01
CA LYS A 705 -0.21 42.89 37.71
C LYS A 705 0.78 41.73 37.79
N TYR A 706 0.86 41.07 38.94
CA TYR A 706 1.85 40.00 39.15
C TYR A 706 1.57 38.73 38.33
N LYS A 707 0.32 38.43 37.97
CA LYS A 707 -0.03 37.38 37.01
C LYS A 707 0.48 37.65 35.59
N ARG A 708 0.56 38.92 35.18
CA ARG A 708 1.18 39.30 33.88
C ARG A 708 2.69 39.14 33.94
N ALA A 709 3.33 39.61 35.02
CA ALA A 709 4.75 39.34 35.23
C ALA A 709 5.04 37.83 35.25
N TYR A 710 4.26 37.02 35.97
CA TYR A 710 4.42 35.57 35.99
C TYR A 710 4.18 34.91 34.61
N GLN A 711 3.22 35.39 33.81
CA GLN A 711 3.08 34.92 32.43
C GLN A 711 4.28 35.32 31.56
N GLU A 712 4.78 36.56 31.69
CA GLU A 712 6.00 37.03 31.00
C GLU A 712 7.25 36.24 31.44
N PHE A 713 7.27 35.76 32.69
CA PHE A 713 8.29 34.84 33.21
C PHE A 713 8.17 33.45 32.60
N LEU A 714 6.97 32.85 32.55
CA LEU A 714 6.75 31.55 31.89
C LEU A 714 7.08 31.61 30.39
N ASP A 715 6.68 32.69 29.70
CA ASP A 715 7.01 32.93 28.30
C ASP A 715 8.54 33.07 28.08
N LEU A 716 9.23 33.74 29.01
CA LEU A 716 10.69 33.86 29.02
C LEU A 716 11.38 32.53 29.31
N GLU A 717 10.87 31.75 30.27
CA GLU A 717 11.45 30.47 30.68
C GLU A 717 11.26 29.40 29.59
N ALA A 718 10.08 29.33 28.98
CA ALA A 718 9.83 28.51 27.81
C ALA A 718 10.72 28.92 26.61
N GLY A 719 10.95 30.23 26.43
CA GLY A 719 11.90 30.75 25.44
C GLY A 719 13.34 30.33 25.72
N LEU A 720 13.79 30.38 26.98
CA LEU A 720 15.14 30.00 27.41
C LEU A 720 15.36 28.48 27.39
N GLN A 721 14.36 27.67 27.74
CA GLN A 721 14.39 26.22 27.54
C GLN A 721 14.44 25.87 26.04
N GLY A 722 13.69 26.58 25.21
CA GLY A 722 13.73 26.46 23.75
C GLY A 722 15.11 26.78 23.19
N ALA A 723 15.70 27.89 23.62
CA ALA A 723 17.06 28.28 23.24
C ALA A 723 18.10 27.24 23.68
N ARG A 724 18.07 26.76 24.93
CA ARG A 724 18.98 25.68 25.42
C ARG A 724 18.91 24.42 24.57
N ARG A 725 17.71 23.98 24.16
CA ARG A 725 17.56 22.81 23.25
C ARG A 725 18.11 23.11 21.86
N TRP A 726 17.75 24.26 21.29
CA TRP A 726 18.21 24.68 19.96
C TRP A 726 19.74 24.81 19.88
N TYR A 727 20.39 25.38 20.90
CA TYR A 727 21.85 25.52 20.94
C TYR A 727 22.56 24.17 21.14
N ALA A 728 21.97 23.22 21.89
CA ALA A 728 22.48 21.85 21.98
C ALA A 728 22.35 21.08 20.64
N GLU A 729 21.18 21.13 19.99
CA GLU A 729 20.92 20.52 18.68
C GLU A 729 21.80 21.14 17.57
N MET A 730 22.02 22.46 17.62
CA MET A 730 22.95 23.17 16.74
C MET A 730 24.41 22.75 16.99
N THR A 731 24.79 22.49 18.24
CA THR A 731 26.14 21.99 18.56
C THR A 731 26.36 20.59 17.99
N GLU A 732 25.42 19.65 18.16
CA GLU A 732 25.54 18.29 17.62
C GLU A 732 25.61 18.29 16.08
N THR A 733 24.75 19.07 15.41
CA THR A 733 24.74 19.17 13.93
C THR A 733 26.00 19.84 13.39
N VAL A 734 26.56 20.85 14.06
CA VAL A 734 27.81 21.50 13.68
C VAL A 734 29.04 20.63 13.98
N GLU A 735 29.05 19.86 15.07
CA GLU A 735 30.06 18.81 15.29
C GLU A 735 30.00 17.71 14.22
N SER A 736 28.80 17.34 13.76
CA SER A 736 28.64 16.38 12.66
C SER A 736 29.19 16.95 11.34
N LEU A 737 28.97 18.24 11.07
CA LEU A 737 29.58 18.94 9.94
C LEU A 737 31.11 18.97 10.05
N GLU A 738 31.66 19.23 11.24
CA GLU A 738 33.10 19.21 11.49
C GLU A 738 33.72 17.84 11.17
N LYS A 739 33.11 16.77 11.67
CA LYS A 739 33.54 15.37 11.40
C LYS A 739 33.49 15.05 9.90
N ASN A 740 32.50 15.58 9.17
CA ASN A 740 32.40 15.47 7.72
C ASN A 740 33.48 16.27 6.97
N VAL A 741 33.78 17.50 7.41
CA VAL A 741 34.85 18.35 6.86
C VAL A 741 36.23 17.73 7.11
N GLU A 742 36.51 17.25 8.32
CA GLU A 742 37.77 16.58 8.64
C GLU A 742 37.93 15.26 7.85
N SER A 743 36.86 14.47 7.70
CA SER A 743 36.86 13.28 6.84
C SER A 743 37.14 13.64 5.37
N PHE A 744 36.49 14.67 4.81
CA PHE A 744 36.75 15.14 3.45
C PHE A 744 38.22 15.55 3.28
N VAL A 745 38.72 16.44 4.15
CA VAL A 745 40.09 16.98 4.08
C VAL A 745 41.14 15.87 4.25
N ASN A 746 40.92 14.89 5.14
CA ASN A 746 41.84 13.77 5.32
C ASN A 746 41.85 12.82 4.11
N ASN A 747 40.68 12.48 3.56
CA ASN A 747 40.58 11.70 2.32
C ASN A 747 41.32 12.39 1.16
N ARG A 748 41.09 13.70 0.98
CA ARG A 748 41.75 14.55 -0.03
C ARG A 748 43.26 14.63 0.13
N ARG A 749 43.76 14.76 1.36
CA ARG A 749 45.20 14.71 1.66
C ARG A 749 45.81 13.34 1.34
N SER A 750 45.09 12.25 1.61
CA SER A 750 45.55 10.89 1.27
C SER A 750 45.62 10.65 -0.24
N GLU A 751 44.62 11.11 -0.99
CA GLU A 751 44.57 11.06 -2.46
C GLU A 751 45.75 11.85 -3.07
N GLY A 752 45.97 13.08 -2.59
CA GLY A 752 47.12 13.90 -3.01
C GLY A 752 48.47 13.28 -2.65
N ALA A 753 48.60 12.66 -1.46
CA ALA A 753 49.83 11.98 -1.05
C ALA A 753 50.12 10.73 -1.90
N GLN A 754 49.08 9.97 -2.29
CA GLN A 754 49.22 8.82 -3.19
C GLN A 754 49.64 9.26 -4.60
N LEU A 755 49.00 10.29 -5.15
CA LEU A 755 49.37 10.87 -6.46
C LEU A 755 50.81 11.43 -6.44
N LEU A 756 51.20 12.15 -5.39
CA LEU A 756 52.58 12.63 -5.23
C LEU A 756 53.60 11.48 -5.25
N ASN A 757 53.34 10.40 -4.52
CA ASN A 757 54.19 9.20 -4.53
C ASN A 757 54.26 8.56 -5.93
N GLN A 758 53.14 8.46 -6.65
CA GLN A 758 53.12 7.91 -8.01
C GLN A 758 53.91 8.78 -9.00
N ILE A 759 53.79 10.10 -8.90
CA ILE A 759 54.55 11.06 -9.73
C ILE A 759 56.06 10.95 -9.44
N GLU A 760 56.45 10.90 -8.16
CA GLU A 760 57.85 10.80 -7.77
C GLU A 760 58.46 9.44 -8.12
N GLN A 761 57.70 8.34 -7.98
CA GLN A 761 58.10 7.01 -8.46
C GLN A 761 58.22 6.97 -9.98
N GLY A 762 57.27 7.55 -10.74
CA GLY A 762 57.33 7.62 -12.20
C GLY A 762 58.53 8.44 -12.71
N ARG A 763 58.80 9.60 -12.08
CA ARG A 763 59.98 10.42 -12.38
C ARG A 763 61.29 9.73 -11.98
N ALA A 764 61.32 8.95 -10.90
CA ALA A 764 62.48 8.14 -10.51
C ALA A 764 62.71 6.96 -11.46
N ALA A 765 61.65 6.23 -11.84
CA ALA A 765 61.69 5.14 -12.79
C ALA A 765 62.21 5.61 -14.15
N ASN A 766 61.68 6.72 -14.69
CA ASN A 766 62.16 7.32 -15.94
C ASN A 766 63.65 7.70 -15.88
N LYS A 767 64.13 8.29 -14.77
CA LYS A 767 65.57 8.56 -14.57
C LYS A 767 66.40 7.27 -14.55
N SER A 768 65.94 6.21 -13.89
CA SER A 768 66.65 4.93 -13.86
C SER A 768 66.67 4.22 -15.22
N ALA A 769 65.58 4.28 -15.98
CA ALA A 769 65.51 3.75 -17.35
C ALA A 769 66.43 4.52 -18.31
N GLN A 770 66.52 5.84 -18.15
CA GLN A 770 67.42 6.69 -18.93
C GLN A 770 68.88 6.40 -18.61
N ALA A 771 69.24 6.23 -17.33
CA ALA A 771 70.59 5.82 -16.91
C ALA A 771 70.96 4.40 -17.37
N ALA A 772 70.01 3.46 -17.37
CA ALA A 772 70.20 2.11 -17.91
C ALA A 772 70.42 2.14 -19.43
N LEU A 773 69.71 2.99 -20.17
CA LEU A 773 69.93 3.24 -21.59
C LEU A 773 71.32 3.80 -21.88
N GLU A 774 71.85 4.67 -21.02
CA GLU A 774 73.23 5.14 -21.11
C GLU A 774 74.26 4.04 -20.79
N GLN A 775 73.99 3.18 -19.80
CA GLN A 775 74.85 2.01 -19.51
C GLN A 775 74.86 0.98 -20.65
N GLU A 776 73.72 0.64 -21.24
CA GLU A 776 73.64 -0.30 -22.38
C GLU A 776 74.39 0.27 -23.60
N ARG A 777 74.25 1.59 -23.85
CA ARG A 777 74.99 2.32 -24.88
C ARG A 777 76.50 2.34 -24.63
N LEU A 778 76.93 2.36 -23.36
CA LEU A 778 78.34 2.26 -22.98
C LEU A 778 78.87 0.82 -23.11
N ARG A 779 78.06 -0.20 -22.78
CA ARG A 779 78.42 -1.62 -22.94
C ARG A 779 78.65 -1.99 -24.40
N GLY A 780 77.74 -1.58 -25.29
CA GLY A 780 77.86 -1.78 -26.74
C GLY A 780 79.04 -1.04 -27.40
N LEU A 781 79.68 -0.10 -26.69
CA LEU A 781 80.95 0.52 -27.09
C LEU A 781 82.16 -0.33 -26.68
N MET A 782 82.14 -0.97 -25.51
CA MET A 782 83.21 -1.87 -25.05
C MET A 782 83.21 -3.20 -25.82
N GLU A 783 82.03 -3.73 -26.13
CA GLU A 783 81.83 -5.00 -26.84
C GLU A 783 82.39 -4.99 -28.29
N ARG A 784 82.69 -3.80 -28.83
CA ARG A 784 83.32 -3.62 -30.15
C ARG A 784 84.86 -3.65 -30.16
N MET A 785 85.53 -3.91 -29.03
CA MET A 785 87.00 -3.87 -28.91
C MET A 785 87.66 -5.20 -28.47
N SER A 786 87.09 -6.36 -28.83
CA SER A 786 87.69 -7.68 -28.52
C SER A 786 87.57 -8.67 -29.68
N MET A 787 88.57 -9.56 -29.85
CA MET A 787 88.67 -10.48 -31.00
C MET A 787 89.25 -11.86 -30.63
N GLU A 788 88.44 -12.92 -30.83
CA GLU A 788 88.81 -14.31 -31.25
C GLU A 788 89.84 -15.14 -30.41
N PRO A 789 90.06 -16.46 -30.68
CA PRO A 789 89.51 -17.38 -31.71
C PRO A 789 88.83 -18.70 -31.17
N PRO A 790 88.28 -19.58 -32.04
CA PRO A 790 87.34 -20.66 -31.67
C PRO A 790 87.77 -22.13 -32.02
N SER A 791 86.90 -23.13 -31.75
CA SER A 791 86.95 -24.46 -32.41
C SER A 791 85.58 -25.18 -32.52
N SER A 792 85.38 -25.90 -33.64
CA SER A 792 84.45 -27.02 -34.04
C SER A 792 83.30 -27.53 -33.13
N SER A 793 82.19 -28.19 -33.57
CA SER A 793 81.44 -28.49 -34.85
C SER A 793 80.62 -29.80 -34.61
N PRO A 794 79.64 -30.27 -35.44
CA PRO A 794 78.79 -29.65 -36.47
C PRO A 794 77.26 -29.91 -36.25
N VAL A 795 76.39 -29.69 -37.27
CA VAL A 795 74.91 -29.78 -37.23
C VAL A 795 74.35 -30.55 -38.45
N PRO A 796 73.04 -30.91 -38.50
CA PRO A 796 72.20 -30.31 -39.56
C PRO A 796 70.73 -29.96 -39.17
N ALA A 797 70.33 -28.73 -39.51
CA ALA A 797 69.21 -28.32 -40.39
C ALA A 797 67.73 -28.78 -40.08
N THR A 798 66.67 -28.02 -40.44
CA THR A 798 66.53 -26.97 -41.49
C THR A 798 65.65 -25.75 -41.11
N SER A 799 66.14 -24.57 -41.52
CA SER A 799 65.39 -23.42 -42.10
C SER A 799 64.17 -22.77 -41.40
N SER A 800 64.38 -21.54 -40.89
CA SER A 800 63.40 -20.44 -40.89
C SER A 800 64.02 -19.22 -41.60
N ARG A 801 63.37 -18.68 -42.64
CA ARG A 801 63.95 -17.65 -43.53
C ARG A 801 63.50 -16.21 -43.14
N PRO A 802 64.42 -15.23 -42.97
CA PRO A 802 64.09 -13.84 -42.61
C PRO A 802 64.16 -12.84 -43.78
N THR A 803 63.87 -11.55 -43.46
CA THR A 803 64.05 -10.30 -44.23
C THR A 803 63.05 -9.98 -45.36
N PRO A 804 62.91 -8.69 -45.82
CA PRO A 804 63.50 -7.44 -45.30
C PRO A 804 62.50 -6.30 -44.99
N SER A 805 63.00 -5.22 -44.37
CA SER A 805 62.31 -3.92 -44.21
C SER A 805 62.31 -3.08 -45.52
N PRO A 806 61.70 -1.89 -45.50
CA PRO A 806 62.53 -0.70 -45.74
C PRO A 806 62.31 0.44 -44.74
N LEU A 807 63.31 1.32 -44.65
CA LEU A 807 63.25 2.64 -44.00
C LEU A 807 62.80 3.70 -45.02
N ASN A 808 62.12 4.76 -44.60
CA ASN A 808 62.62 6.12 -44.86
C ASN A 808 61.84 7.28 -44.18
N PHE A 809 62.57 8.39 -44.12
CA PHE A 809 62.37 9.67 -43.45
C PHE A 809 61.11 10.51 -43.77
N SER A 810 60.68 11.23 -42.72
CA SER A 810 60.33 12.67 -42.69
C SER A 810 59.06 13.26 -43.33
N ASN A 811 58.46 14.11 -42.48
CA ASN A 811 57.78 15.39 -42.75
C ASN A 811 56.31 15.48 -43.22
N THR A 812 55.62 16.41 -42.53
CA THR A 812 54.46 17.22 -42.96
C THR A 812 53.10 16.54 -43.21
N ALA A 813 52.05 17.22 -42.72
CA ALA A 813 50.62 16.89 -42.88
C ALA A 813 50.02 17.63 -44.11
N PRO A 814 48.69 17.68 -44.38
CA PRO A 814 47.54 16.97 -43.77
C PRO A 814 46.52 16.39 -44.78
N ARG A 815 45.54 15.55 -44.33
CA ARG A 815 44.08 15.57 -44.70
C ARG A 815 43.26 14.35 -44.20
N TYR A 816 41.94 14.56 -44.11
CA TYR A 816 40.83 13.57 -43.94
C TYR A 816 40.33 13.06 -45.33
N PRO A 817 39.33 12.14 -45.50
CA PRO A 817 38.40 11.51 -44.52
C PRO A 817 38.09 9.97 -44.71
N GLN A 818 37.30 9.42 -43.76
CA GLN A 818 36.23 8.38 -43.87
C GLN A 818 36.24 7.27 -44.96
N THR A 819 36.01 5.99 -44.58
CA THR A 819 34.72 5.25 -44.82
C THR A 819 34.65 3.78 -44.32
N ASN A 820 33.44 3.39 -43.89
CA ASN A 820 32.70 2.11 -43.98
C ASN A 820 33.23 0.71 -43.51
N PHE A 821 32.63 0.29 -42.39
CA PHE A 821 32.01 -1.00 -42.01
C PHE A 821 31.72 -2.11 -43.07
N SER A 822 32.05 -3.38 -42.72
CA SER A 822 31.24 -4.65 -42.82
C SER A 822 32.14 -5.82 -42.32
N GLY A 823 31.72 -6.79 -41.48
CA GLY A 823 30.78 -7.92 -41.68
C GLY A 823 31.55 -9.19 -42.14
N GLN A 824 31.46 -10.42 -41.58
CA GLN A 824 30.58 -11.04 -40.57
C GLN A 824 31.20 -12.34 -39.95
N TYR A 825 30.69 -12.75 -38.77
CA TYR A 825 30.61 -14.10 -38.15
C TYR A 825 31.61 -15.26 -38.40
N GLN A 826 32.10 -15.88 -37.31
CA GLN A 826 31.65 -17.23 -36.87
C GLN A 826 31.97 -17.52 -35.37
N VAL A 827 31.44 -18.63 -34.81
CA VAL A 827 31.35 -18.92 -33.35
C VAL A 827 31.61 -20.44 -33.06
N PRO A 828 31.51 -21.02 -31.83
CA PRO A 828 32.69 -21.56 -31.12
C PRO A 828 32.67 -23.08 -30.83
N SER A 829 33.70 -23.58 -30.12
CA SER A 829 33.64 -24.84 -29.35
C SER A 829 34.51 -24.77 -28.07
N SER A 830 34.39 -25.73 -27.16
CA SER A 830 34.77 -25.63 -25.74
C SER A 830 35.63 -26.80 -25.22
N PRO A 831 36.33 -26.65 -24.07
CA PRO A 831 36.99 -27.76 -23.35
C PRO A 831 36.43 -28.00 -21.92
N PRO A 832 36.44 -29.25 -21.40
CA PRO A 832 36.05 -29.59 -20.01
C PRO A 832 37.30 -30.10 -19.18
N PRO A 833 37.23 -30.89 -18.06
CA PRO A 833 37.69 -30.36 -16.75
C PRO A 833 38.59 -31.28 -15.86
N ASN A 834 39.05 -30.73 -14.71
CA ASN A 834 39.52 -31.44 -13.46
C ASN A 834 40.85 -32.26 -13.53
N GLN A 835 41.62 -32.61 -12.46
CA GLN A 835 41.79 -32.30 -11.00
C GLN A 835 43.10 -33.00 -10.49
N ALA A 836 43.68 -32.90 -9.28
CA ALA A 836 43.59 -32.06 -8.06
C ALA A 836 44.80 -32.34 -7.09
N HIS A 837 44.93 -31.57 -5.99
CA HIS A 837 45.67 -31.87 -4.73
C HIS A 837 47.23 -31.88 -4.73
N MET A 838 47.95 -31.66 -3.61
CA MET A 838 47.59 -31.64 -2.16
C MET A 838 48.57 -30.76 -1.30
N SER A 839 48.12 -30.21 -0.15
CA SER A 839 48.92 -29.73 1.03
C SER A 839 49.95 -28.56 0.88
N GLN A 840 50.29 -27.72 1.88
CA GLN A 840 49.82 -27.51 3.27
C GLN A 840 50.21 -26.10 3.85
N TYR A 841 49.41 -25.62 4.82
CA TYR A 841 49.74 -24.71 5.96
C TYR A 841 50.09 -23.20 5.86
N GLN A 842 49.71 -22.53 6.96
CA GLN A 842 50.04 -21.20 7.49
C GLN A 842 49.37 -19.95 6.87
N ALA A 843 49.26 -18.90 7.68
CA ALA A 843 48.22 -17.87 7.55
C ALA A 843 48.75 -16.44 7.77
N ALA A 844 48.39 -15.54 6.87
CA ALA A 844 48.40 -14.09 7.03
C ALA A 844 47.41 -13.49 6.03
N TYR A 845 46.26 -12.97 6.49
CA TYR A 845 45.25 -12.40 5.59
C TYR A 845 45.40 -10.88 5.48
N ASN A 846 45.65 -10.39 4.27
CA ASN A 846 45.90 -8.97 3.98
C ASN A 846 44.85 -8.44 2.99
N PRO A 847 43.81 -7.72 3.45
CA PRO A 847 42.77 -7.17 2.58
C PRO A 847 43.14 -5.75 2.09
N SER A 848 43.70 -5.63 0.90
CA SER A 848 44.02 -4.31 0.29
C SER A 848 44.06 -4.31 -1.25
N THR A 849 42.98 -4.77 -1.89
CA THR A 849 42.74 -4.62 -3.34
C THR A 849 41.26 -4.35 -3.65
N TYR A 850 40.77 -3.19 -3.20
CA TYR A 850 39.42 -2.69 -3.54
C TYR A 850 39.49 -1.44 -4.41
N GLY A 851 38.75 -1.42 -5.52
CA GLY A 851 38.51 -0.20 -6.29
C GLY A 851 37.91 -0.43 -7.68
N ARG A 852 37.12 0.49 -8.25
CA ARG A 852 36.44 1.64 -7.61
C ARG A 852 35.33 2.20 -8.51
N THR A 853 34.08 1.84 -8.28
CA THR A 853 32.89 2.54 -8.85
C THR A 853 31.73 2.50 -7.86
N GLY A 854 31.67 3.49 -6.96
CA GLY A 854 30.52 3.74 -6.07
C GLY A 854 29.99 5.16 -6.32
N PRO A 855 28.71 5.34 -6.71
CA PRO A 855 28.10 6.65 -6.92
C PRO A 855 27.57 7.27 -5.61
N THR A 856 27.10 8.52 -5.71
CA THR A 856 26.72 9.40 -4.59
C THR A 856 25.27 9.27 -4.13
N SER A 857 25.01 9.54 -2.84
CA SER A 857 23.69 9.59 -2.21
C SER A 857 22.78 10.74 -2.71
N PRO A 858 21.45 10.60 -2.71
CA PRO A 858 20.49 11.70 -2.90
C PRO A 858 20.27 12.55 -1.62
N PRO A 859 19.70 13.77 -1.73
CA PRO A 859 19.42 14.66 -0.60
C PRO A 859 18.00 14.47 0.01
N PRO A 860 17.75 14.97 1.24
CA PRO A 860 16.43 14.94 1.87
C PRO A 860 15.47 15.99 1.29
N THR A 861 14.17 15.68 1.31
CA THR A 861 13.09 16.54 0.81
C THR A 861 12.67 17.62 1.81
N GLN A 862 12.82 18.90 1.45
CA GLN A 862 12.13 20.01 2.12
C GLN A 862 10.76 20.27 1.49
N THR A 863 9.73 20.41 2.31
CA THR A 863 8.43 20.96 1.90
C THR A 863 8.55 22.47 1.69
N SER A 864 8.25 22.99 0.49
CA SER A 864 8.09 24.43 0.26
C SER A 864 6.91 24.73 -0.67
N PHE A 865 6.22 25.84 -0.41
CA PHE A 865 5.07 26.30 -1.18
C PHE A 865 5.50 26.81 -2.57
N GLY A 866 4.83 26.33 -3.62
CA GLY A 866 4.98 26.86 -4.97
C GLY A 866 4.27 28.20 -5.16
N ALA A 867 4.94 29.31 -4.83
CA ALA A 867 4.52 30.66 -5.20
C ALA A 867 5.61 31.33 -6.06
N SER A 868 5.30 31.60 -7.34
CA SER A 868 6.26 32.05 -8.34
C SER A 868 6.72 33.51 -8.14
N ALA A 869 8.04 33.75 -8.18
CA ALA A 869 8.62 35.09 -8.10
C ALA A 869 9.52 35.43 -9.30
N GLY A 870 9.24 36.56 -9.96
CA GLY A 870 10.12 37.21 -10.94
C GLY A 870 11.00 38.29 -10.29
N MET A 871 12.07 38.70 -10.96
CA MET A 871 13.14 39.54 -10.37
C MET A 871 12.88 41.07 -10.40
N ARG A 872 13.11 41.71 -9.23
CA ARG A 872 13.72 43.07 -9.02
C ARG A 872 12.90 44.34 -9.36
N PRO A 873 13.24 45.55 -8.81
CA PRO A 873 13.96 45.85 -7.55
C PRO A 873 13.48 47.08 -6.70
N GLY A 874 13.20 46.90 -5.40
CA GLY A 874 13.22 47.96 -4.33
C GLY A 874 12.17 49.09 -4.39
N PRO A 875 12.19 50.10 -3.48
CA PRO A 875 12.95 50.24 -2.22
C PRO A 875 12.08 50.60 -0.96
N MET A 876 12.69 50.50 0.24
CA MET A 876 12.45 51.22 1.54
C MET A 876 11.02 51.51 2.11
N SER A 877 10.90 51.34 3.43
CA SER A 877 9.70 51.60 4.28
C SER A 877 9.34 53.09 4.45
N PRO A 878 8.10 53.42 4.88
CA PRO A 878 7.86 53.69 6.31
C PRO A 878 6.48 53.23 6.88
N PRO A 879 6.26 53.27 8.22
CA PRO A 879 5.00 52.89 8.90
C PRO A 879 4.15 54.13 9.35
N PRO A 880 3.24 54.04 10.36
CA PRO A 880 1.80 53.77 10.19
C PRO A 880 0.87 54.93 10.66
N THR A 881 -0.46 54.89 10.42
CA THR A 881 -1.55 55.27 11.38
C THR A 881 -3.00 55.28 10.82
N GLN A 882 -3.95 54.97 11.71
CA GLN A 882 -5.34 55.49 11.92
C GLN A 882 -6.38 55.73 10.78
N THR A 883 -7.55 55.08 10.98
CA THR A 883 -8.96 55.55 10.86
C THR A 883 -9.39 56.66 9.86
N SER A 884 -10.46 56.42 9.07
CA SER A 884 -11.81 57.03 9.26
C SER A 884 -12.83 56.62 8.17
N PHE A 885 -14.06 57.14 8.25
CA PHE A 885 -15.19 57.02 7.30
C PHE A 885 -14.98 57.81 5.99
N GLY A 886 -15.74 57.48 4.93
CA GLY A 886 -16.34 58.53 4.08
C GLY A 886 -16.42 58.33 2.55
N GLN A 887 -17.62 58.04 2.05
CA GLN A 887 -18.24 58.55 0.80
C GLN A 887 -17.44 58.86 -0.50
N SER A 888 -17.84 58.13 -1.56
CA SER A 888 -18.35 58.68 -2.84
C SER A 888 -17.43 59.06 -4.03
N SER A 889 -18.04 58.96 -5.23
CA SER A 889 -17.75 59.67 -6.49
C SER A 889 -16.71 59.09 -7.48
N ARG A 890 -17.12 59.01 -8.76
CA ARG A 890 -16.27 58.80 -9.96
C ARG A 890 -15.88 60.18 -10.55
N PRO A 891 -14.92 60.27 -11.48
CA PRO A 891 -15.23 60.11 -12.93
C PRO A 891 -14.18 59.20 -13.64
N TYR A 892 -14.03 59.04 -14.96
CA TYR A 892 -14.54 59.68 -16.21
C TYR A 892 -14.39 58.66 -17.39
N SER A 893 -14.85 58.87 -18.64
CA SER A 893 -16.23 59.02 -19.17
C SER A 893 -16.19 59.02 -20.72
N THR A 894 -16.96 58.18 -21.44
CA THR A 894 -17.18 58.31 -22.92
C THR A 894 -18.45 57.59 -23.44
N TYR A 895 -19.35 58.39 -24.03
CA TYR A 895 -20.38 58.19 -25.08
C TYR A 895 -20.92 56.80 -25.51
N GLY A 896 -22.26 56.72 -25.68
CA GLY A 896 -22.94 55.73 -26.53
C GLY A 896 -24.44 55.49 -26.24
N ASN A 897 -25.36 56.33 -26.76
CA ASN A 897 -26.84 56.17 -26.76
C ASN A 897 -27.41 57.12 -27.86
N PRO A 898 -28.63 56.96 -28.47
CA PRO A 898 -29.92 56.72 -27.79
C PRO A 898 -30.98 55.82 -28.50
N HIS A 899 -31.89 55.19 -27.72
CA HIS A 899 -33.37 55.41 -27.74
C HIS A 899 -34.16 54.30 -27.00
N ALA A 900 -35.46 54.53 -26.76
CA ALA A 900 -36.40 53.73 -25.94
C ALA A 900 -37.70 53.42 -26.77
N PRO A 901 -38.81 52.79 -26.30
CA PRO A 901 -39.35 52.79 -24.92
C PRO A 901 -40.06 51.50 -24.37
N SER A 902 -40.39 51.58 -23.07
CA SER A 902 -41.49 50.94 -22.29
C SER A 902 -42.27 49.68 -22.76
N ALA A 903 -42.14 48.63 -21.92
CA ALA A 903 -43.21 47.97 -21.13
C ALA A 903 -44.04 46.74 -21.60
N SER A 904 -44.24 45.84 -20.62
CA SER A 904 -45.31 44.84 -20.39
C SER A 904 -45.33 43.45 -21.08
N GLN A 905 -45.04 42.43 -20.25
CA GLN A 905 -45.64 41.07 -20.14
C GLN A 905 -46.15 40.31 -21.39
N SER A 906 -45.61 39.10 -21.62
CA SER A 906 -46.40 37.83 -21.59
C SER A 906 -45.53 36.56 -21.71
N GLN A 907 -46.20 35.41 -21.58
CA GLN A 907 -45.78 34.00 -21.43
C GLN A 907 -44.65 33.43 -22.33
N THR A 908 -44.02 32.36 -21.84
CA THR A 908 -43.07 31.49 -22.55
C THR A 908 -43.79 30.37 -23.32
N TYR A 909 -43.30 30.04 -24.52
CA TYR A 909 -43.74 28.87 -25.31
C TYR A 909 -42.55 27.91 -25.56
N VAL A 910 -42.81 26.60 -25.56
CA VAL A 910 -41.79 25.55 -25.79
C VAL A 910 -42.21 24.74 -27.03
N PRO A 911 -41.32 24.48 -28.01
CA PRO A 911 -41.68 23.85 -29.27
C PRO A 911 -42.08 22.36 -29.11
N PRO A 912 -42.97 21.84 -29.99
CA PRO A 912 -43.53 20.49 -29.87
C PRO A 912 -42.55 19.39 -30.34
N GLY A 913 -42.65 18.22 -29.71
CA GLY A 913 -41.97 16.99 -30.17
C GLY A 913 -41.45 16.06 -29.07
N PHE A 914 -41.39 16.51 -27.81
CA PHE A 914 -40.82 15.73 -26.70
C PHE A 914 -41.90 15.09 -25.83
N VAL A 915 -41.77 13.78 -25.55
CA VAL A 915 -42.70 13.01 -24.69
C VAL A 915 -41.90 12.41 -23.51
N PRO A 916 -42.03 12.95 -22.28
CA PRO A 916 -41.35 12.41 -21.11
C PRO A 916 -42.09 11.19 -20.51
N PRO A 917 -41.37 10.21 -19.92
CA PRO A 917 -41.95 9.02 -19.28
C PRO A 917 -42.54 9.29 -17.88
N PRO A 918 -43.41 8.39 -17.36
CA PRO A 918 -44.09 8.56 -16.07
C PRO A 918 -43.18 8.33 -14.83
N PRO A 919 -43.56 8.86 -13.65
CA PRO A 919 -42.77 8.78 -12.41
C PRO A 919 -42.88 7.41 -11.69
N PRO A 920 -41.91 7.06 -10.83
CA PRO A 920 -41.84 5.76 -10.15
C PRO A 920 -42.78 5.62 -8.92
N PRO A 921 -43.14 4.39 -8.51
CA PRO A 921 -43.97 4.14 -7.31
C PRO A 921 -43.23 4.36 -5.99
N GLY A 922 -43.99 4.72 -4.94
CA GLY A 922 -43.48 4.83 -3.56
C GLY A 922 -43.39 3.50 -2.78
N PRO A 923 -42.74 3.50 -1.60
CA PRO A 923 -42.47 2.28 -0.83
C PRO A 923 -43.71 1.73 -0.07
N PRO A 924 -43.76 0.41 0.22
CA PRO A 924 -44.86 -0.25 0.94
C PRO A 924 -44.82 -0.03 2.47
N PRO A 925 -45.94 -0.26 3.19
CA PRO A 925 -46.07 0.02 4.62
C PRO A 925 -45.38 -1.01 5.54
N LEU A 926 -45.03 -0.56 6.75
CA LEU A 926 -44.39 -1.36 7.79
C LEU A 926 -45.37 -2.24 8.59
N GLY A 927 -44.90 -3.42 9.01
CA GLY A 927 -45.61 -4.33 9.90
C GLY A 927 -45.58 -3.92 11.39
N PRO A 928 -46.29 -4.65 12.27
CA PRO A 928 -46.54 -4.25 13.65
C PRO A 928 -45.31 -4.34 14.56
N GLN A 929 -45.26 -3.46 15.56
CA GLN A 929 -44.21 -3.39 16.57
C GLN A 929 -44.21 -4.61 17.50
N GLN A 930 -43.03 -5.07 17.91
CA GLN A 930 -42.85 -5.83 19.16
C GLN A 930 -42.30 -4.90 20.23
N THR A 931 -42.94 -4.89 21.40
CA THR A 931 -42.53 -4.09 22.56
C THR A 931 -41.65 -4.91 23.49
N VAL A 932 -40.44 -4.44 23.77
CA VAL A 932 -39.56 -5.03 24.78
C VAL A 932 -39.79 -4.32 26.13
N ARG A 933 -40.04 -5.10 27.17
CA ARG A 933 -39.98 -4.65 28.57
C ARG A 933 -39.01 -5.52 29.37
N TYR A 934 -38.38 -4.92 30.38
CA TYR A 934 -37.47 -5.56 31.31
C TYR A 934 -38.20 -6.51 32.28
N SER A 935 -37.53 -7.59 32.66
CA SER A 935 -37.65 -8.22 33.99
C SER A 935 -36.36 -8.99 34.30
N ASP A 936 -36.10 -9.25 35.58
CA ASP A 936 -34.81 -9.69 36.12
C ASP A 936 -34.96 -11.03 36.89
N SER A 937 -33.84 -11.77 36.98
CA SER A 937 -33.50 -12.76 38.02
C SER A 937 -34.24 -14.12 38.17
N ASN A 938 -33.37 -15.14 38.35
CA ASN A 938 -33.45 -16.29 39.28
C ASN A 938 -34.06 -17.67 38.92
N TYR A 939 -33.25 -18.71 39.24
CA TYR A 939 -33.50 -20.13 39.58
C TYR A 939 -34.41 -21.06 38.72
N GLY A 940 -33.95 -22.30 38.50
CA GLY A 940 -34.83 -23.49 38.49
C GLY A 940 -34.63 -24.54 37.37
N TYR A 941 -33.90 -25.61 37.66
CA TYR A 941 -34.03 -26.96 37.03
C TYR A 941 -34.79 -27.88 38.04
N PRO A 942 -35.32 -29.09 37.71
CA PRO A 942 -35.34 -29.80 36.41
C PRO A 942 -36.67 -30.56 36.02
N SER A 943 -36.70 -31.10 34.79
CA SER A 943 -37.18 -32.46 34.41
C SER A 943 -38.66 -32.84 34.07
N HIS A 944 -38.73 -33.74 33.06
CA HIS A 944 -39.66 -34.86 32.77
C HIS A 944 -41.10 -34.70 32.19
N GLN A 945 -41.20 -35.11 30.90
CA GLN A 945 -42.12 -36.08 30.28
C GLN A 945 -43.66 -35.88 30.19
N SER A 946 -44.16 -35.82 28.95
CA SER A 946 -45.31 -36.61 28.44
C SER A 946 -45.34 -36.63 26.89
N PRO A 947 -46.06 -37.56 26.20
CA PRO A 947 -45.63 -38.08 24.89
C PRO A 947 -46.62 -37.80 23.71
N PRO A 948 -46.77 -38.61 22.64
CA PRO A 948 -46.31 -38.21 21.30
C PRO A 948 -47.41 -38.09 20.23
N SER A 949 -47.11 -37.36 19.15
CA SER A 949 -47.91 -37.35 17.90
C SER A 949 -47.15 -38.04 16.74
N GLN A 950 -47.90 -38.60 15.79
CA GLN A 950 -47.38 -39.58 14.81
C GLN A 950 -46.71 -38.91 13.59
N GLN A 951 -45.69 -39.59 13.04
CA GLN A 951 -45.07 -39.23 11.76
C GLN A 951 -45.96 -39.61 10.57
N PRO A 952 -46.13 -38.72 9.57
CA PRO A 952 -46.24 -39.11 8.18
C PRO A 952 -44.86 -39.58 7.67
N GLN A 953 -44.83 -40.67 6.92
CA GLN A 953 -43.61 -41.32 6.45
C GLN A 953 -42.88 -40.45 5.40
N SER A 954 -41.66 -40.00 5.71
CA SER A 954 -40.88 -39.13 4.82
C SER A 954 -40.40 -39.88 3.57
N GLN A 955 -40.82 -39.44 2.38
CA GLN A 955 -40.12 -39.78 1.15
C GLN A 955 -38.69 -39.25 1.22
N ALA A 956 -37.70 -40.10 0.92
CA ALA A 956 -36.30 -39.69 0.88
C ALA A 956 -36.06 -38.73 -0.29
N ASP A 957 -35.48 -37.57 -0.02
CA ASP A 957 -35.13 -36.58 -1.04
C ASP A 957 -34.07 -37.15 -2.02
N PRO A 958 -34.38 -37.25 -3.33
CA PRO A 958 -33.43 -37.73 -4.33
C PRO A 958 -32.17 -36.86 -4.47
N TRP A 959 -32.18 -35.61 -3.98
CA TRP A 959 -31.14 -34.62 -4.22
C TRP A 959 -30.07 -34.55 -3.13
N ALA A 960 -30.26 -35.18 -1.98
CA ALA A 960 -29.36 -35.07 -0.82
C ALA A 960 -27.88 -35.42 -1.15
N GLY A 961 -27.65 -36.44 -1.99
CA GLY A 961 -26.30 -36.86 -2.40
C GLY A 961 -25.56 -35.89 -3.34
N LEU A 962 -26.27 -34.98 -4.00
CA LEU A 962 -25.70 -34.06 -5.01
C LEU A 962 -25.02 -32.83 -4.39
N ASN A 963 -25.34 -32.47 -3.14
CA ASN A 963 -24.72 -31.35 -2.43
C ASN A 963 -23.45 -31.75 -1.63
N ALA A 964 -23.10 -33.04 -1.53
CA ALA A 964 -21.81 -33.49 -0.97
C ALA A 964 -20.64 -33.45 -1.98
N TRP A 965 -20.94 -32.97 -3.20
CA TRP A 965 -20.05 -32.93 -4.37
C TRP A 965 -20.04 -31.54 -5.05
N LYS A 966 -20.66 -30.54 -4.40
CA LYS A 966 -20.35 -29.13 -4.57
C LYS A 966 -19.42 -28.71 -3.43
#